data_AF-A0A8B6GH63-F1
#
_entry.id   AF-A0A8B6GH63-F1
#
_cell.length_a   1.000
_cell.length_b   1.000
_cell.length_c   1.000
_cell.angle_alpha   90.00
_cell.angle_beta   90.00
_cell.angle_gamma   90.00
#
_symmetry.space_group_name_H-M   'P 1'
#
loop_
_entity.id
_entity.type
_entity.pdbx_description
1 polymer ?
#
loop_
_entity_poly.entity_id
_entity_poly.type
_entity_poly.pdbx_seq_one_letter_code
_entity_poly.pdbx_strand_id
1 'polypeptide(L)'
;TVMSKKSSGVTAGLGIEDSIRSTMLNKLLGSGSYESFDMRCMVTGQFSVGKSSLVKLLVGDNVPEGRHATDGITLIEGRCGLDIETRNWIMIDPEEDESKQAKTPENQEPDAKPVDSQNAEDNPSQKSQATKSTSWPVNDSSEPSTQPQTAQSLSPQTSSSESKKQQMKKKMTTKMTKKEIRKRMEKVLKSGKYKMKVGRLIFWDFGGQYVYYTTHQTFMTYRALFLVVFDGSKRLNEEVPDVLCFPGQHMTPTPAVFLLHWVNSILTYCKVVYAGIPRILFVATHKDKIPVEDVETRRALLYSEVEELFKDHEGRNHLVLDKQIFVNATDKNDQEIESLKEAITELTFDHPSAGKQILSLVELEELNSISKVSVLDSEQLHDFLHFQHSLGKLIYFDTIQLQDYVIINPLLMVEVMRSFVTDVGFWPKKKGLQETFQRMSESGIIQREDLYQIWKQKDFRAYLPYKEFIFNILIHLDILAEQRRYDTATGSRLPVENFFVPCMVTERNTTSFMEKECTPERAICLAFVFKGTVIPPALPNRLISACLSMWTLKQYEGRQLLFSGFIVVSFDKAHDVVVCVEGNKILLYIVHKSSAGLIVQDVATGVKECLVTTMKRISDFYRSTIHEKHSQQLPFHLEYSCSQLTCFISEEEAVQTNVWVCEKHSQTHRSRNWEVWNQDKRNEQCEQNCQGLSDDALYQRPSNTELLRFSMKCASSQMYKLVTYLEMSEEWEDITHNYPNNIKVAKFLVLSKWKEMKEESNFKDLAEALTNMDISTHVLCQVRRVKIAETDIPLEYLDCIPTDEILDALAPQIGQIFFQLGAELGLSIANLENIQSNNSQDLAAQNKEVLFKWREDRTIKPTIRVLVQALVNIGRGAYCLQEILKNVDLNTLGQSEEMKANGGRQKRTKKCSIA
;
A
#
# COMPACT_ATOMS: atom_id res chain seq x y z
N THR A 1 -38.23 -62.03 7.67
CA THR A 1 -37.31 -63.15 7.36
C THR A 1 -35.90 -62.67 7.69
N VAL A 2 -35.31 -63.04 8.84
CA VAL A 2 -34.29 -64.10 9.00
C VAL A 2 -33.03 -63.77 8.17
N MET A 3 -31.83 -63.51 8.71
CA MET A 3 -31.18 -63.76 10.04
C MET A 3 -30.70 -62.44 10.72
N SER A 4 -30.25 -62.28 11.98
CA SER A 4 -29.46 -63.09 12.96
C SER A 4 -27.96 -63.21 12.60
N LYS A 5 -26.95 -63.00 13.48
CA LYS A 5 -26.89 -62.87 14.97
C LYS A 5 -25.54 -62.30 15.47
N LYS A 6 -25.58 -61.63 16.66
CA LYS A 6 -24.47 -61.43 17.65
C LYS A 6 -23.26 -60.56 17.21
N SER A 7 -22.47 -59.97 18.13
CA SER A 7 -22.37 -60.13 19.61
C SER A 7 -22.47 -58.82 20.42
N SER A 8 -22.83 -58.94 21.69
CA SER A 8 -23.11 -57.84 22.65
C SER A 8 -21.95 -57.57 23.64
N GLY A 9 -21.80 -56.33 24.13
CA GLY A 9 -20.73 -55.96 25.06
C GLY A 9 -20.98 -54.71 25.94
N VAL A 10 -21.91 -54.81 26.89
CA VAL A 10 -22.00 -54.05 28.17
C VAL A 10 -22.21 -52.51 28.15
N THR A 11 -23.40 -52.14 28.64
CA THR A 11 -23.90 -50.84 29.16
C THR A 11 -23.16 -50.31 30.41
N ALA A 12 -23.26 -49.05 30.86
CA ALA A 12 -23.82 -47.77 30.35
C ALA A 12 -23.38 -46.61 31.28
N GLY A 13 -23.55 -45.33 30.89
CA GLY A 13 -23.20 -44.22 31.78
C GLY A 13 -23.54 -42.76 31.41
N LEU A 14 -24.31 -42.47 30.34
CA LEU A 14 -24.46 -41.08 29.82
C LEU A 14 -25.90 -40.56 29.62
N GLY A 15 -26.93 -41.41 29.75
CA GLY A 15 -28.27 -41.19 29.17
C GLY A 15 -29.15 -40.02 29.65
N ILE A 16 -28.65 -39.10 30.49
CA ILE A 16 -29.42 -37.95 31.00
C ILE A 16 -28.89 -36.61 30.48
N GLU A 17 -27.58 -36.46 30.25
CA GLU A 17 -27.04 -35.17 29.77
C GLU A 17 -27.33 -34.93 28.28
N ASP A 18 -27.34 -35.98 27.46
CA ASP A 18 -27.45 -35.85 26.00
C ASP A 18 -28.85 -35.49 25.52
N SER A 19 -29.90 -35.91 26.25
CA SER A 19 -31.28 -35.48 26.02
C SER A 19 -31.45 -33.97 26.26
N ILE A 20 -30.78 -33.44 27.29
CA ILE A 20 -30.80 -32.01 27.62
C ILE A 20 -30.02 -31.20 26.56
N ARG A 21 -28.83 -31.69 26.15
CA ARG A 21 -28.05 -31.10 25.04
C ARG A 21 -28.86 -31.04 23.73
N SER A 22 -29.50 -32.14 23.33
CA SER A 22 -30.32 -32.22 22.12
C SER A 22 -31.49 -31.22 22.13
N THR A 23 -32.23 -31.15 23.24
CA THR A 23 -33.36 -30.22 23.38
C THR A 23 -32.92 -28.74 23.35
N MET A 24 -31.68 -28.47 23.76
CA MET A 24 -31.11 -27.13 23.82
C MET A 24 -30.61 -26.64 22.46
N LEU A 25 -29.95 -27.52 21.68
CA LEU A 25 -29.49 -27.21 20.33
C LEU A 25 -30.67 -26.87 19.40
N ASN A 26 -31.74 -27.67 19.46
CA ASN A 26 -33.00 -27.44 18.73
C ASN A 26 -33.67 -26.10 19.06
N LYS A 27 -33.38 -25.48 20.21
CA LYS A 27 -33.87 -24.15 20.59
C LYS A 27 -33.01 -23.00 20.09
N LEU A 28 -31.68 -23.18 20.05
CA LEU A 28 -30.75 -22.17 19.53
C LEU A 28 -30.82 -22.07 18.00
N LEU A 29 -30.95 -23.22 17.31
CA LEU A 29 -31.20 -23.27 15.87
C LEU A 29 -32.53 -22.59 15.48
N GLY A 30 -33.52 -22.60 16.39
CA GLY A 30 -34.81 -21.93 16.20
C GLY A 30 -34.80 -20.40 16.37
N SER A 31 -33.68 -19.77 16.76
CA SER A 31 -33.60 -18.32 17.01
C SER A 31 -32.48 -17.58 16.24
N GLY A 32 -31.64 -18.30 15.49
CA GLY A 32 -30.72 -17.74 14.48
C GLY A 32 -29.66 -16.73 14.97
N SER A 33 -29.51 -16.53 16.28
CA SER A 33 -28.66 -15.48 16.86
C SER A 33 -28.34 -15.77 18.34
N TYR A 34 -27.19 -15.28 18.82
CA TYR A 34 -26.87 -15.22 20.25
C TYR A 34 -26.00 -13.99 20.57
N GLU A 35 -26.12 -13.50 21.80
CA GLU A 35 -25.39 -12.32 22.27
C GLU A 35 -23.95 -12.70 22.65
N SER A 36 -22.96 -12.16 21.93
CA SER A 36 -21.53 -12.19 22.32
C SER A 36 -20.98 -10.78 22.53
N PHE A 37 -20.19 -10.61 23.59
CA PHE A 37 -19.54 -9.36 23.98
C PHE A 37 -18.01 -9.52 24.06
N ASP A 38 -17.46 -10.44 23.26
CA ASP A 38 -16.00 -10.56 23.08
C ASP A 38 -15.46 -9.33 22.32
N MET A 39 -14.43 -8.67 22.87
CA MET A 39 -13.85 -7.45 22.31
C MET A 39 -12.32 -7.53 22.17
N ARG A 40 -11.80 -6.96 21.09
CA ARG A 40 -10.37 -6.76 20.84
C ARG A 40 -9.97 -5.37 21.31
N CYS A 41 -8.99 -5.29 22.19
CA CYS A 41 -8.35 -4.04 22.60
C CYS A 41 -6.97 -3.94 21.94
N MET A 42 -6.87 -3.15 20.87
CA MET A 42 -5.65 -2.99 20.08
C MET A 42 -4.82 -1.82 20.61
N VAL A 43 -3.72 -2.14 21.28
CA VAL A 43 -2.88 -1.18 22.01
C VAL A 43 -1.72 -0.76 21.12
N THR A 44 -1.87 0.43 20.55
CA THR A 44 -1.00 1.03 19.53
C THR A 44 -0.39 2.31 20.06
N GLY A 45 0.64 2.84 19.40
CA GLY A 45 1.39 4.00 19.88
C GLY A 45 2.90 3.84 19.67
N GLN A 46 3.63 4.94 19.82
CA GLN A 46 5.09 5.03 19.60
C GLN A 46 5.89 4.02 20.44
N PHE A 47 7.16 3.83 20.11
CA PHE A 47 8.12 3.12 20.95
C PHE A 47 8.20 3.72 22.37
N SER A 48 8.44 2.88 23.38
CA SER A 48 8.66 3.24 24.79
C SER A 48 7.55 4.01 25.54
N VAL A 49 6.38 4.30 24.95
CA VAL A 49 5.27 5.03 25.63
C VAL A 49 4.48 4.23 26.69
N GLY A 50 5.06 3.16 27.24
CA GLY A 50 4.47 2.39 28.35
C GLY A 50 3.35 1.40 28.02
N LYS A 51 3.08 1.11 26.73
CA LYS A 51 1.98 0.25 26.25
C LYS A 51 1.88 -1.09 26.98
N SER A 52 2.96 -1.86 26.99
CA SER A 52 3.02 -3.19 27.60
C SER A 52 2.88 -3.17 29.13
N SER A 53 3.28 -2.06 29.77
CA SER A 53 3.06 -1.83 31.20
C SER A 53 1.58 -1.56 31.48
N LEU A 54 0.94 -0.72 30.66
CA LEU A 54 -0.48 -0.43 30.74
C LEU A 54 -1.34 -1.70 30.57
N VAL A 55 -1.02 -2.55 29.59
CA VAL A 55 -1.73 -3.83 29.41
C VAL A 55 -1.56 -4.74 30.62
N LYS A 56 -0.36 -4.83 31.21
CA LYS A 56 -0.13 -5.61 32.45
C LYS A 56 -1.00 -5.13 33.61
N LEU A 57 -1.10 -3.81 33.81
CA LEU A 57 -1.97 -3.22 34.83
C LEU A 57 -3.46 -3.52 34.58
N LEU A 58 -3.92 -3.45 33.32
CA LEU A 58 -5.31 -3.80 32.96
C LEU A 58 -5.64 -5.27 33.23
N VAL A 59 -4.69 -6.19 32.97
CA VAL A 59 -4.86 -7.64 33.25
C VAL A 59 -4.47 -8.05 34.69
N GLY A 60 -4.10 -7.10 35.54
CA GLY A 60 -3.79 -7.33 36.96
C GLY A 60 -2.40 -7.92 37.26
N ASP A 61 -1.52 -8.02 36.26
CA ASP A 61 -0.13 -8.45 36.42
C ASP A 61 0.74 -7.28 36.93
N ASN A 62 1.82 -7.59 37.67
CA ASN A 62 2.78 -6.56 38.08
C ASN A 62 3.68 -6.13 36.89
N VAL A 63 4.06 -4.86 36.84
CA VAL A 63 5.03 -4.34 35.86
C VAL A 63 6.46 -4.71 36.32
N PRO A 64 7.26 -5.44 35.51
CA PRO A 64 8.60 -5.87 35.91
C PRO A 64 9.63 -4.73 35.80
N GLU A 65 10.59 -4.71 36.73
CA GLU A 65 11.58 -3.64 36.90
C GLU A 65 12.53 -3.48 35.68
N GLY A 66 12.74 -4.54 34.90
CA GLY A 66 13.63 -4.53 33.72
C GLY A 66 13.04 -3.98 32.41
N ARG A 67 11.75 -3.57 32.38
CA ARG A 67 11.01 -2.93 31.26
C ARG A 67 11.60 -3.13 29.85
N HIS A 68 11.41 -4.31 29.26
CA HIS A 68 11.87 -4.60 27.90
C HIS A 68 10.91 -4.10 26.81
N ALA A 69 11.45 -3.87 25.61
CA ALA A 69 10.71 -3.60 24.39
C ALA A 69 9.89 -4.82 23.92
N THR A 70 8.72 -4.59 23.33
CA THR A 70 7.96 -5.62 22.60
C THR A 70 8.63 -5.94 21.26
N ASP A 71 8.79 -7.23 20.96
CA ASP A 71 9.11 -7.77 19.63
C ASP A 71 7.80 -8.17 18.94
N GLY A 72 7.57 -7.67 17.72
CA GLY A 72 6.34 -7.92 16.96
C GLY A 72 5.07 -7.48 17.69
N ILE A 73 4.23 -8.46 18.08
CA ILE A 73 2.93 -8.25 18.73
C ILE A 73 2.78 -9.29 19.86
N THR A 74 2.29 -8.88 21.02
CA THR A 74 1.95 -9.79 22.14
C THR A 74 0.43 -9.87 22.33
N LEU A 75 -0.11 -11.09 22.40
CA LEU A 75 -1.53 -11.36 22.64
C LEU A 75 -1.75 -11.75 24.10
N ILE A 76 -2.74 -11.14 24.77
CA ILE A 76 -3.12 -11.48 26.15
C ILE A 76 -4.65 -11.65 26.22
N GLU A 77 -5.09 -12.88 26.54
CA GLU A 77 -6.49 -13.28 26.69
C GLU A 77 -6.69 -14.00 28.04
N GLY A 78 -7.94 -14.06 28.53
CA GLY A 78 -8.34 -14.99 29.59
C GLY A 78 -7.91 -14.59 31.01
N ARG A 79 -7.33 -13.41 31.19
CA ARG A 79 -7.03 -12.79 32.50
C ARG A 79 -8.16 -11.85 32.99
N CYS A 80 -8.94 -11.28 32.08
CA CYS A 80 -10.04 -10.37 32.39
C CYS A 80 -11.18 -10.47 31.36
N GLY A 81 -12.32 -9.88 31.69
CA GLY A 81 -13.51 -9.83 30.85
C GLY A 81 -14.55 -8.86 31.41
N LEU A 82 -15.70 -8.78 30.74
CA LEU A 82 -16.83 -7.94 31.15
C LEU A 82 -18.03 -8.81 31.53
N ASP A 83 -18.53 -8.68 32.75
CA ASP A 83 -19.79 -9.30 33.18
C ASP A 83 -20.97 -8.62 32.45
N ILE A 84 -21.71 -9.40 31.66
CA ILE A 84 -22.73 -8.93 30.71
C ILE A 84 -24.02 -8.51 31.42
N GLU A 85 -24.34 -9.11 32.57
CA GLU A 85 -25.57 -8.82 33.31
C GLU A 85 -25.46 -7.57 34.17
N THR A 86 -24.25 -7.25 34.63
CA THR A 86 -23.98 -6.12 35.52
C THR A 86 -23.17 -4.99 34.86
N ARG A 87 -22.68 -5.20 33.63
CA ARG A 87 -21.78 -4.30 32.88
C ARG A 87 -20.52 -3.88 33.64
N ASN A 88 -19.85 -4.83 34.30
CA ASN A 88 -18.64 -4.57 35.10
C ASN A 88 -17.42 -5.34 34.58
N TRP A 89 -16.24 -4.75 34.75
CA TRP A 89 -14.97 -5.46 34.60
C TRP A 89 -14.82 -6.57 35.65
N ILE A 90 -14.33 -7.74 35.23
CA ILE A 90 -14.00 -8.86 36.13
C ILE A 90 -12.60 -9.41 35.86
N MET A 91 -11.99 -9.95 36.92
CA MET A 91 -10.69 -10.63 36.87
C MET A 91 -10.90 -12.14 36.90
N ILE A 92 -10.20 -12.85 36.01
CA ILE A 92 -10.28 -14.30 35.82
C ILE A 92 -9.01 -14.91 36.41
N ASP A 93 -9.15 -15.72 37.45
CA ASP A 93 -7.99 -16.33 38.11
C ASP A 93 -7.43 -17.52 37.28
N PRO A 94 -6.13 -17.53 36.90
CA PRO A 94 -5.56 -18.59 36.07
C PRO A 94 -5.39 -19.94 36.79
N GLU A 95 -5.16 -19.89 38.10
CA GLU A 95 -4.70 -21.01 38.92
C GLU A 95 -5.82 -21.98 39.32
N GLU A 96 -6.01 -23.05 38.53
CA GLU A 96 -6.34 -24.38 39.08
C GLU A 96 -6.08 -25.57 38.12
N ASP A 97 -5.65 -25.34 36.87
CA ASP A 97 -5.55 -26.42 35.86
C ASP A 97 -4.29 -27.33 35.99
N GLU A 98 -3.12 -26.81 36.40
CA GLU A 98 -1.85 -27.55 36.28
C GLU A 98 -1.64 -28.68 37.32
N SER A 99 -2.44 -28.72 38.39
CA SER A 99 -2.18 -29.64 39.51
C SER A 99 -2.56 -31.12 39.27
N LYS A 100 -3.18 -31.47 38.14
CA LYS A 100 -3.79 -32.81 37.92
C LYS A 100 -3.67 -33.41 36.51
N GLN A 101 -2.51 -33.31 35.86
CA GLN A 101 -2.13 -34.26 34.81
C GLN A 101 -0.61 -34.50 34.79
N ALA A 102 -0.17 -35.64 34.23
CA ALA A 102 1.24 -36.05 34.09
C ALA A 102 2.07 -36.18 35.39
N LYS A 103 1.68 -37.10 36.30
CA LYS A 103 2.67 -37.93 37.00
C LYS A 103 2.72 -39.31 36.35
N THR A 104 3.81 -39.59 35.65
CA THR A 104 4.18 -40.90 35.08
C THR A 104 5.70 -41.07 35.18
N PRO A 105 6.24 -42.30 35.23
CA PRO A 105 7.45 -42.57 36.01
C PRO A 105 8.78 -42.19 35.34
N GLU A 106 9.80 -42.02 36.17
CA GLU A 106 11.20 -42.08 35.76
C GLU A 106 11.51 -43.49 35.23
N ASN A 107 11.79 -43.61 33.93
CA ASN A 107 12.49 -44.77 33.38
C ASN A 107 13.99 -44.47 33.40
N GLN A 108 14.77 -45.42 33.92
CA GLN A 108 16.22 -45.34 34.00
C GLN A 108 16.84 -45.65 32.62
N GLU A 109 17.71 -44.78 32.12
CA GLU A 109 18.72 -45.17 31.13
C GLU A 109 20.02 -45.56 31.87
N PRO A 110 20.72 -46.64 31.47
CA PRO A 110 21.85 -47.18 32.22
C PRO A 110 23.18 -46.45 31.93
N ASP A 111 24.10 -46.52 32.90
CA ASP A 111 25.47 -46.00 32.79
C ASP A 111 26.22 -46.48 31.53
N ALA A 112 26.86 -45.53 30.83
CA ALA A 112 27.96 -45.79 29.91
C ALA A 112 29.10 -44.80 30.19
N LYS A 113 30.16 -45.27 30.84
CA LYS A 113 31.35 -44.46 31.14
C LYS A 113 32.21 -44.25 29.88
N PRO A 114 32.92 -43.12 29.74
CA PRO A 114 33.94 -42.96 28.70
C PRO A 114 35.11 -43.92 28.94
N VAL A 115 35.81 -44.27 27.86
CA VAL A 115 37.12 -44.95 27.89
C VAL A 115 38.18 -43.98 27.37
N ASP A 116 39.30 -43.88 28.07
CA ASP A 116 40.40 -42.98 27.74
C ASP A 116 41.08 -43.33 26.39
N SER A 117 41.61 -42.30 25.74
CA SER A 117 42.83 -42.41 24.93
C SER A 117 43.54 -41.06 24.93
N GLN A 118 44.80 -41.07 25.34
CA GLN A 118 45.64 -39.89 25.48
C GLN A 118 46.29 -39.52 24.15
N ASN A 119 46.58 -38.23 23.95
CA ASN A 119 47.95 -37.76 23.77
C ASN A 119 48.02 -36.23 23.91
N ALA A 120 49.16 -35.74 24.39
CA ALA A 120 49.49 -34.33 24.43
C ALA A 120 50.55 -34.02 23.35
N GLU A 121 50.79 -32.74 23.05
CA GLU A 121 52.09 -32.12 23.35
C GLU A 121 52.08 -30.59 23.17
N ASP A 122 53.01 -29.97 23.89
CA ASP A 122 53.65 -28.66 23.75
C ASP A 122 52.91 -27.30 23.72
N ASN A 123 53.45 -26.43 24.58
CA ASN A 123 53.26 -24.99 24.75
C ASN A 123 54.64 -24.46 25.16
N PRO A 124 55.15 -23.34 24.60
CA PRO A 124 55.49 -22.26 25.53
C PRO A 124 55.34 -20.82 24.97
N SER A 125 54.50 -20.04 25.67
CA SER A 125 54.87 -18.76 26.32
C SER A 125 55.66 -17.66 25.57
N GLN A 126 55.05 -16.46 25.46
CA GLN A 126 55.50 -15.17 26.03
C GLN A 126 54.44 -14.08 25.76
N LYS A 127 53.80 -13.43 26.74
CA LYS A 127 54.23 -12.41 27.75
C LYS A 127 54.14 -10.94 27.29
N SER A 128 53.21 -10.22 27.93
CA SER A 128 53.29 -8.80 28.36
C SER A 128 53.12 -7.69 27.29
N GLN A 129 52.70 -6.46 27.61
CA GLN A 129 52.71 -5.78 28.93
C GLN A 129 51.52 -4.79 29.17
N ALA A 130 51.53 -4.13 30.34
CA ALA A 130 50.52 -3.22 30.94
C ALA A 130 50.27 -1.91 30.14
N THR A 131 49.31 -1.02 30.43
CA THR A 131 48.82 -0.42 31.71
C THR A 131 47.29 -0.26 31.77
N LYS A 132 46.57 -0.41 32.89
CA LYS A 132 46.49 0.43 34.14
C LYS A 132 46.16 1.91 33.87
N SER A 133 45.32 2.60 34.65
CA SER A 133 44.38 2.24 35.76
C SER A 133 43.35 3.41 35.91
N THR A 134 42.43 3.56 36.88
CA THR A 134 42.28 3.07 38.28
C THR A 134 40.79 3.09 38.70
N SER A 135 40.45 2.97 39.99
CA SER A 135 39.09 2.71 40.50
C SER A 135 38.82 3.33 41.89
N TRP A 136 37.68 4.02 42.06
CA TRP A 136 36.90 4.29 43.31
C TRP A 136 37.63 4.88 44.56
N PRO A 137 36.86 5.46 45.51
CA PRO A 137 36.73 4.80 46.82
C PRO A 137 35.33 4.94 47.48
N VAL A 138 35.16 4.31 48.65
CA VAL A 138 33.95 4.31 49.50
C VAL A 138 34.36 4.49 50.98
N ASN A 139 33.54 5.19 51.77
CA ASN A 139 33.24 4.98 53.22
C ASN A 139 32.20 6.05 53.64
N ASP A 140 31.06 5.71 54.27
CA ASP A 140 30.86 5.28 55.68
C ASP A 140 30.97 6.49 56.65
N SER A 141 29.94 6.90 57.40
CA SER A 141 29.43 6.12 58.54
C SER A 141 28.23 6.74 59.31
N SER A 142 27.66 5.92 60.21
CA SER A 142 26.85 6.26 61.41
C SER A 142 25.33 6.50 61.31
N GLU A 143 24.62 5.70 62.10
CA GLU A 143 23.22 5.87 62.58
C GLU A 143 23.31 6.16 64.11
N PRO A 144 22.26 6.70 64.78
CA PRO A 144 21.39 5.79 65.52
C PRO A 144 19.90 6.21 65.72
N SER A 145 19.09 5.21 66.02
CA SER A 145 17.64 5.25 66.30
C SER A 145 17.17 5.99 67.57
N THR A 146 15.93 6.52 67.54
CA THR A 146 14.93 6.25 68.62
C THR A 146 13.47 6.45 68.16
N GLN A 147 12.58 5.57 68.64
CA GLN A 147 11.13 5.79 68.78
C GLN A 147 10.81 6.01 70.29
N PRO A 148 9.55 6.05 70.81
CA PRO A 148 8.20 6.12 70.21
C PRO A 148 7.24 7.14 70.91
N GLN A 149 5.93 7.06 70.61
CA GLN A 149 4.75 7.22 71.52
C GLN A 149 3.71 8.35 71.30
N THR A 150 2.47 7.89 71.03
CA THR A 150 1.13 8.31 71.55
C THR A 150 0.61 9.76 71.53
N ALA A 151 -0.58 9.91 70.90
CA ALA A 151 -1.78 10.66 71.36
C ALA A 151 -1.68 12.20 71.54
N GLN A 152 -2.72 13.01 71.29
CA GLN A 152 -4.15 12.83 71.63
C GLN A 152 -5.12 13.46 70.62
N SER A 153 -6.40 13.13 70.77
CA SER A 153 -7.55 13.66 70.01
C SER A 153 -8.22 14.87 70.68
N LEU A 154 -8.67 15.85 69.89
CA LEU A 154 -9.76 16.76 70.27
C LEU A 154 -10.74 16.95 69.11
N SER A 155 -12.02 16.71 69.36
CA SER A 155 -13.15 16.92 68.46
C SER A 155 -14.16 17.90 69.07
N PRO A 156 -14.92 18.62 68.24
CA PRO A 156 -16.37 18.36 68.16
C PRO A 156 -16.87 18.37 66.70
N GLN A 157 -17.60 17.35 66.23
CA GLN A 157 -19.04 17.09 66.45
C GLN A 157 -20.00 18.14 65.86
N THR A 158 -20.58 17.83 64.68
CA THR A 158 -22.01 17.95 64.27
C THR A 158 -22.13 17.71 62.75
N SER A 159 -23.20 17.16 62.18
CA SER A 159 -24.12 16.11 62.64
C SER A 159 -24.87 15.48 61.44
N SER A 160 -25.22 14.19 61.55
CA SER A 160 -26.30 13.51 60.81
C SER A 160 -26.46 13.72 59.28
N SER A 161 -25.70 12.97 58.47
CA SER A 161 -26.18 12.54 57.12
C SER A 161 -25.62 11.19 56.60
N GLU A 162 -24.79 10.47 57.37
CA GLU A 162 -24.00 9.34 56.85
C GLU A 162 -24.77 8.02 56.63
N SER A 163 -25.91 7.82 57.31
CA SER A 163 -26.62 6.53 57.39
C SER A 163 -27.21 5.99 56.07
N LYS A 164 -26.94 6.64 54.93
CA LYS A 164 -27.26 6.15 53.57
C LYS A 164 -26.07 6.10 52.61
N LYS A 165 -24.88 6.61 52.96
CA LYS A 165 -23.70 6.60 52.08
C LYS A 165 -22.70 5.46 52.36
N GLN A 166 -22.70 4.90 53.57
CA GLN A 166 -21.73 3.86 53.96
C GLN A 166 -22.10 2.43 53.47
N GLN A 167 -23.27 2.20 52.85
CA GLN A 167 -23.69 0.88 52.35
C GLN A 167 -23.45 0.63 50.83
N MET A 168 -22.94 1.61 50.07
CA MET A 168 -22.67 1.43 48.63
C MET A 168 -21.17 1.28 48.25
N LYS A 169 -20.22 1.61 49.14
CA LYS A 169 -18.77 1.51 48.85
C LYS A 169 -18.18 0.10 49.11
N LYS A 170 -18.83 -0.98 48.62
CA LYS A 170 -18.30 -2.35 48.76
C LYS A 170 -18.74 -3.34 47.67
N LYS A 171 -18.57 -2.97 46.41
CA LYS A 171 -18.60 -3.85 45.23
C LYS A 171 -17.47 -3.43 44.27
N MET A 172 -17.09 -4.36 43.39
CA MET A 172 -15.89 -4.32 42.54
C MET A 172 -14.59 -4.41 43.37
N THR A 173 -13.65 -5.30 43.10
CA THR A 173 -13.58 -6.32 42.03
C THR A 173 -14.18 -7.67 42.45
N THR A 174 -14.85 -8.36 41.51
CA THR A 174 -15.28 -9.76 41.70
C THR A 174 -14.27 -10.67 40.99
N LYS A 175 -13.39 -11.32 41.75
CA LYS A 175 -12.59 -12.44 41.21
C LYS A 175 -13.50 -13.62 40.91
N MET A 176 -13.27 -14.30 39.79
CA MET A 176 -13.91 -15.58 39.47
C MET A 176 -12.87 -16.60 39.00
N THR A 177 -12.96 -17.83 39.51
CA THR A 177 -12.11 -18.92 39.05
C THR A 177 -12.63 -19.51 37.72
N LYS A 178 -11.73 -19.99 36.85
CA LYS A 178 -12.09 -20.81 35.68
C LYS A 178 -13.05 -21.95 36.04
N LYS A 179 -12.86 -22.55 37.21
CA LYS A 179 -13.62 -23.67 37.75
C LYS A 179 -15.05 -23.28 38.16
N GLU A 180 -15.28 -22.08 38.69
CA GLU A 180 -16.62 -21.55 38.90
C GLU A 180 -17.29 -21.13 37.60
N ILE A 181 -16.54 -20.56 36.65
CA ILE A 181 -17.05 -20.29 35.30
C ILE A 181 -17.55 -21.61 34.69
N ARG A 182 -16.71 -22.65 34.67
CA ARG A 182 -17.04 -24.01 34.20
C ARG A 182 -18.23 -24.63 34.93
N LYS A 183 -18.26 -24.58 36.27
CA LYS A 183 -19.35 -25.14 37.09
C LYS A 183 -20.66 -24.36 36.98
N ARG A 184 -20.61 -23.05 36.70
CA ARG A 184 -21.78 -22.23 36.31
C ARG A 184 -22.23 -22.55 34.89
N MET A 185 -21.32 -22.73 33.94
CA MET A 185 -21.64 -23.19 32.57
C MET A 185 -22.34 -24.56 32.63
N GLU A 186 -21.79 -25.55 33.33
CA GLU A 186 -22.41 -26.87 33.54
C GLU A 186 -23.83 -26.77 34.12
N LYS A 187 -24.04 -25.88 35.11
CA LYS A 187 -25.36 -25.66 35.74
C LYS A 187 -26.35 -24.91 34.83
N VAL A 188 -25.88 -24.06 33.93
CA VAL A 188 -26.70 -23.28 32.96
C VAL A 188 -27.00 -24.10 31.70
N LEU A 189 -26.05 -24.89 31.21
CA LEU A 189 -26.25 -25.88 30.15
C LEU A 189 -27.33 -26.89 30.56
N LYS A 190 -27.32 -27.34 31.82
CA LYS A 190 -28.36 -28.20 32.40
C LYS A 190 -29.74 -27.54 32.58
N SER A 191 -29.88 -26.24 32.35
CA SER A 191 -31.16 -25.52 32.45
C SER A 191 -31.75 -25.09 31.10
N GLY A 192 -31.06 -25.35 29.98
CA GLY A 192 -31.55 -25.02 28.64
C GLY A 192 -31.68 -23.52 28.34
N LYS A 193 -31.06 -22.65 29.17
CA LYS A 193 -31.12 -21.18 29.05
C LYS A 193 -29.71 -20.59 29.01
N TYR A 194 -28.99 -20.80 27.90
CA TYR A 194 -27.68 -20.15 27.71
C TYR A 194 -27.88 -18.65 27.44
N LYS A 195 -27.41 -17.83 28.37
CA LYS A 195 -26.93 -16.48 28.10
C LYS A 195 -25.44 -16.47 28.43
N MET A 196 -24.63 -15.88 27.57
CA MET A 196 -23.23 -15.62 27.90
C MET A 196 -23.21 -14.59 29.04
N LYS A 197 -22.53 -14.90 30.15
CA LYS A 197 -22.46 -14.00 31.32
C LYS A 197 -21.18 -13.16 31.35
N VAL A 198 -20.16 -13.54 30.59
CA VAL A 198 -18.87 -12.84 30.52
C VAL A 198 -18.47 -12.70 29.04
N GLY A 199 -18.24 -11.46 28.59
CA GLY A 199 -17.54 -11.16 27.35
C GLY A 199 -16.03 -11.14 27.58
N ARG A 200 -15.24 -11.71 26.68
CA ARG A 200 -13.77 -11.74 26.82
C ARG A 200 -13.15 -10.43 26.34
N LEU A 201 -12.14 -9.95 27.06
CA LEU A 201 -11.25 -8.91 26.57
C LEU A 201 -9.96 -9.57 26.06
N ILE A 202 -9.58 -9.24 24.82
CA ILE A 202 -8.39 -9.78 24.15
C ILE A 202 -7.48 -8.60 23.80
N PHE A 203 -6.39 -8.46 24.53
CA PHE A 203 -5.42 -7.39 24.34
C PHE A 203 -4.36 -7.77 23.29
N TRP A 204 -4.14 -6.86 22.35
CA TRP A 204 -3.08 -6.92 21.33
C TRP A 204 -2.09 -5.78 21.62
N ASP A 205 -0.95 -6.07 22.25
CA ASP A 205 0.12 -5.09 22.47
C ASP A 205 1.05 -5.07 21.24
N PHE A 206 1.02 -3.98 20.47
CA PHE A 206 1.80 -3.84 19.25
C PHE A 206 3.18 -3.22 19.51
N GLY A 207 4.21 -3.69 18.82
CA GLY A 207 5.52 -3.04 18.77
C GLY A 207 5.41 -1.55 18.42
N GLY A 208 6.25 -0.71 19.03
CA GLY A 208 6.30 0.72 18.73
C GLY A 208 7.41 1.11 17.75
N GLN A 209 8.19 0.14 17.29
CA GLN A 209 9.31 0.29 16.38
C GLN A 209 8.81 0.30 14.92
N TYR A 210 9.35 1.21 14.12
CA TYR A 210 8.89 1.50 12.76
C TYR A 210 8.79 0.27 11.85
N VAL A 211 9.74 -0.67 11.96
CA VAL A 211 9.80 -1.92 11.19
C VAL A 211 8.50 -2.75 11.23
N TYR A 212 7.82 -2.78 12.39
CA TYR A 212 6.57 -3.53 12.54
C TYR A 212 5.35 -2.82 11.94
N TYR A 213 5.44 -1.53 11.58
CA TYR A 213 4.27 -0.78 11.11
C TYR A 213 3.72 -1.29 9.76
N THR A 214 4.56 -1.95 8.95
CA THR A 214 4.15 -2.66 7.72
C THR A 214 3.52 -4.04 8.01
N THR A 215 3.72 -4.58 9.21
CA THR A 215 3.19 -5.88 9.67
C THR A 215 1.79 -5.72 10.28
N HIS A 216 1.58 -4.67 11.07
CA HIS A 216 0.38 -4.45 11.89
C HIS A 216 -0.94 -4.46 11.11
N GLN A 217 -0.94 -3.94 9.88
CA GLN A 217 -2.10 -3.90 8.96
C GLN A 217 -2.85 -5.23 8.84
N THR A 218 -2.13 -6.35 8.92
CA THR A 218 -2.65 -7.72 8.74
C THR A 218 -3.62 -8.13 9.85
N PHE A 219 -3.53 -7.46 11.01
CA PHE A 219 -4.25 -7.82 12.23
C PHE A 219 -5.32 -6.79 12.62
N MET A 220 -5.29 -5.59 12.04
CA MET A 220 -6.28 -4.54 12.33
C MET A 220 -7.67 -4.93 11.81
N THR A 221 -8.70 -4.67 12.62
CA THR A 221 -10.10 -4.86 12.21
C THR A 221 -10.97 -3.76 12.81
N TYR A 222 -11.95 -3.30 12.03
CA TYR A 222 -12.88 -2.25 12.43
C TYR A 222 -13.74 -2.62 13.66
N ARG A 223 -13.82 -3.91 13.99
CA ARG A 223 -14.53 -4.44 15.17
C ARG A 223 -13.70 -4.38 16.47
N ALA A 224 -12.52 -3.77 16.45
CA ALA A 224 -11.68 -3.58 17.63
C ALA A 224 -11.86 -2.18 18.23
N LEU A 225 -11.72 -2.09 19.55
CA LEU A 225 -11.44 -0.85 20.26
C LEU A 225 -9.93 -0.59 20.19
N PHE A 226 -9.53 0.54 19.60
CA PHE A 226 -8.14 0.95 19.52
C PHE A 226 -7.80 1.85 20.71
N LEU A 227 -6.74 1.48 21.44
CA LEU A 227 -6.12 2.30 22.48
C LEU A 227 -4.84 2.89 21.88
N VAL A 228 -4.85 4.19 21.55
CA VAL A 228 -3.69 4.90 21.00
C VAL A 228 -2.96 5.59 22.14
N VAL A 229 -1.84 5.00 22.55
CA VAL A 229 -1.07 5.37 23.74
C VAL A 229 0.04 6.34 23.37
N PHE A 230 0.23 7.40 24.17
CA PHE A 230 1.25 8.43 23.96
C PHE A 230 1.82 8.98 25.26
N ASP A 231 3.02 9.57 25.21
CA ASP A 231 3.68 10.15 26.40
C ASP A 231 3.07 11.51 26.76
N GLY A 232 2.24 11.56 27.81
CA GLY A 232 1.59 12.77 28.29
C GLY A 232 2.56 13.76 28.96
N SER A 233 3.76 13.32 29.37
CA SER A 233 4.76 14.24 29.90
C SER A 233 5.34 15.16 28.81
N LYS A 234 5.14 14.82 27.53
CA LYS A 234 5.62 15.59 26.37
C LYS A 234 4.52 16.43 25.71
N ARG A 235 4.88 17.58 25.12
CA ARG A 235 3.93 18.41 24.34
C ARG A 235 3.71 17.75 22.97
N LEU A 236 2.54 17.95 22.34
CA LEU A 236 2.29 17.30 21.03
C LEU A 236 3.22 17.78 19.90
N ASN A 237 3.78 18.99 20.05
CA ASN A 237 4.79 19.58 19.16
C ASN A 237 6.24 19.40 19.65
N GLU A 238 6.49 18.64 20.71
CA GLU A 238 7.84 18.36 21.21
C GLU A 238 8.56 17.32 20.35
N GLU A 239 9.81 17.56 19.99
CA GLU A 239 10.61 16.58 19.25
C GLU A 239 10.87 15.31 20.08
N VAL A 240 10.88 14.15 19.43
CA VAL A 240 11.34 12.89 20.04
C VAL A 240 12.64 12.44 19.37
N PRO A 241 13.79 12.57 20.05
CA PRO A 241 15.07 12.04 19.59
C PRO A 241 15.06 10.52 19.40
N ASP A 242 16.08 10.02 18.71
CA ASP A 242 16.45 8.60 18.60
C ASP A 242 15.37 7.66 18.02
N VAL A 243 14.37 8.20 17.34
CA VAL A 243 13.38 7.43 16.57
C VAL A 243 13.58 7.64 15.08
N LEU A 244 13.63 6.55 14.31
CA LEU A 244 13.63 6.57 12.84
C LEU A 244 12.45 7.42 12.34
N CYS A 245 12.74 8.51 11.64
CA CYS A 245 11.71 9.32 10.98
C CYS A 245 10.93 8.46 9.98
N PHE A 246 9.65 8.77 9.79
CA PHE A 246 8.86 8.12 8.74
C PHE A 246 9.47 8.38 7.35
N PRO A 247 9.25 7.49 6.36
CA PRO A 247 9.62 7.72 4.97
C PRO A 247 9.23 9.12 4.49
N GLY A 248 10.17 9.83 3.89
CA GLY A 248 9.95 11.20 3.40
C GLY A 248 9.87 12.30 4.46
N GLN A 249 10.22 12.02 5.73
CA GLN A 249 10.32 13.05 6.77
C GLN A 249 11.79 13.42 7.06
N HIS A 250 12.10 14.70 6.86
CA HIS A 250 13.43 15.27 7.09
C HIS A 250 13.64 15.77 8.53
N MET A 251 12.56 15.92 9.31
CA MET A 251 12.57 16.39 10.70
C MET A 251 12.39 15.24 11.71
N THR A 252 12.84 15.47 12.92
CA THR A 252 12.55 14.69 14.13
C THR A 252 11.03 14.61 14.38
N PRO A 253 10.45 13.42 14.57
CA PRO A 253 9.01 13.28 14.70
C PRO A 253 8.52 13.68 16.11
N THR A 254 7.36 14.32 16.18
CA THR A 254 6.71 14.72 17.44
C THR A 254 5.56 13.77 17.82
N PRO A 255 5.03 13.78 19.06
CA PRO A 255 3.86 12.98 19.42
C PRO A 255 2.65 13.20 18.49
N ALA A 256 2.41 14.43 18.02
CA ALA A 256 1.36 14.72 17.01
C ALA A 256 1.54 13.88 15.73
N VAL A 257 2.77 13.75 15.22
CA VAL A 257 3.07 12.93 14.03
C VAL A 257 2.73 11.47 14.28
N PHE A 258 3.01 10.94 15.47
CA PHE A 258 2.62 9.58 15.84
C PHE A 258 1.10 9.41 16.00
N LEU A 259 0.39 10.36 16.64
CA LEU A 259 -1.07 10.29 16.76
C LEU A 259 -1.74 10.29 15.38
N LEU A 260 -1.35 11.21 14.50
CA LEU A 260 -1.82 11.28 13.10
C LEU A 260 -1.50 9.99 12.33
N HIS A 261 -0.26 9.49 12.44
CA HIS A 261 0.14 8.22 11.82
C HIS A 261 -0.75 7.04 12.25
N TRP A 262 -1.01 6.90 13.56
CA TRP A 262 -1.81 5.79 14.07
C TRP A 262 -3.28 5.92 13.66
N VAL A 263 -3.88 7.11 13.76
CA VAL A 263 -5.26 7.33 13.28
C VAL A 263 -5.38 7.07 11.78
N ASN A 264 -4.46 7.58 10.96
CA ASN A 264 -4.44 7.31 9.51
C ASN A 264 -4.26 5.83 9.19
N SER A 265 -3.38 5.13 9.92
CA SER A 265 -3.16 3.69 9.74
C SER A 265 -4.41 2.88 10.11
N ILE A 266 -5.04 3.20 11.25
CA ILE A 266 -6.28 2.54 11.70
C ILE A 266 -7.38 2.73 10.66
N LEU A 267 -7.61 3.95 10.17
CA LEU A 267 -8.64 4.26 9.17
C LEU A 267 -8.32 3.70 7.78
N THR A 268 -7.04 3.56 7.42
CA THR A 268 -6.61 2.96 6.15
C THR A 268 -6.76 1.45 6.15
N TYR A 269 -6.41 0.76 7.25
CA TYR A 269 -6.39 -0.70 7.31
C TYR A 269 -7.70 -1.33 7.83
N CYS A 270 -8.58 -0.56 8.52
CA CYS A 270 -9.87 -1.07 8.97
C CYS A 270 -10.86 -1.18 7.80
N LYS A 271 -11.11 -2.42 7.33
CA LYS A 271 -11.91 -2.77 6.15
C LYS A 271 -13.33 -2.20 6.04
N VAL A 272 -13.86 -1.59 7.09
CA VAL A 272 -15.20 -0.99 7.16
C VAL A 272 -15.15 0.23 8.09
N VAL A 273 -15.59 1.39 7.62
CA VAL A 273 -15.56 2.65 8.40
C VAL A 273 -16.93 3.35 8.29
N TYR A 274 -17.69 3.38 9.38
CA TYR A 274 -19.01 4.07 9.44
C TYR A 274 -19.36 4.48 10.88
N ALA A 275 -20.20 5.52 11.04
CA ALA A 275 -20.76 5.97 12.32
C ALA A 275 -19.77 6.10 13.51
N GLY A 276 -18.51 6.47 13.23
CA GLY A 276 -17.45 6.58 14.23
C GLY A 276 -16.85 5.24 14.68
N ILE A 277 -16.97 4.19 13.87
CA ILE A 277 -16.34 2.88 13.99
C ILE A 277 -15.27 2.71 12.90
N PRO A 278 -14.01 2.30 13.19
CA PRO A 278 -13.48 1.86 14.49
C PRO A 278 -13.52 2.93 15.57
N ARG A 279 -13.62 2.52 16.84
CA ARG A 279 -13.48 3.41 18.01
C ARG A 279 -12.01 3.58 18.37
N ILE A 280 -11.57 4.82 18.52
CA ILE A 280 -10.19 5.17 18.88
C ILE A 280 -10.22 5.98 20.19
N LEU A 281 -9.73 5.40 21.27
CA LEU A 281 -9.53 6.07 22.55
C LEU A 281 -8.04 6.42 22.71
N PHE A 282 -7.73 7.70 22.94
CA PHE A 282 -6.38 8.10 23.30
C PHE A 282 -6.11 7.83 24.78
N VAL A 283 -4.89 7.44 25.12
CA VAL A 283 -4.45 7.20 26.49
C VAL A 283 -3.10 7.86 26.72
N ALA A 284 -3.08 8.95 27.50
CA ALA A 284 -1.84 9.60 27.90
C ALA A 284 -1.16 8.80 29.03
N THR A 285 0.16 8.60 28.94
CA THR A 285 0.97 7.90 29.96
C THR A 285 2.01 8.82 30.59
N HIS A 286 2.72 8.31 31.60
CA HIS A 286 3.75 9.02 32.37
C HIS A 286 3.24 10.19 33.24
N LYS A 287 2.03 10.07 33.81
CA LYS A 287 1.52 11.01 34.81
C LYS A 287 2.46 11.16 36.02
N ASP A 288 3.21 10.12 36.35
CA ASP A 288 4.29 10.08 37.36
C ASP A 288 5.42 11.09 37.12
N LYS A 289 5.58 11.64 35.91
CA LYS A 289 6.56 12.70 35.60
C LYS A 289 6.02 14.13 35.76
N ILE A 290 4.74 14.29 36.13
CA ILE A 290 4.08 15.60 36.29
C ILE A 290 3.82 15.86 37.78
N PRO A 291 4.11 17.06 38.32
CA PRO A 291 3.72 17.44 39.68
C PRO A 291 2.22 17.23 39.90
N VAL A 292 1.83 16.75 41.08
CA VAL A 292 0.43 16.32 41.36
C VAL A 292 -0.55 17.48 41.20
N GLU A 293 -0.11 18.68 41.56
CA GLU A 293 -0.78 19.97 41.39
C GLU A 293 -0.99 20.38 39.92
N ASP A 294 -0.12 19.94 39.00
CA ASP A 294 -0.15 20.29 37.57
C ASP A 294 -0.87 19.26 36.69
N VAL A 295 -1.15 18.05 37.20
CA VAL A 295 -1.76 16.94 36.44
C VAL A 295 -3.04 17.36 35.70
N GLU A 296 -3.92 18.08 36.38
CA GLU A 296 -5.23 18.48 35.84
C GLU A 296 -5.08 19.55 34.75
N THR A 297 -4.27 20.58 35.02
CA THR A 297 -3.86 21.60 34.04
C THR A 297 -3.22 20.94 32.81
N ARG A 298 -2.37 19.93 33.02
CA ARG A 298 -1.71 19.17 31.96
C ARG A 298 -2.70 18.32 31.15
N ARG A 299 -3.66 17.63 31.78
CA ARG A 299 -4.69 16.86 31.06
C ARG A 299 -5.49 17.77 30.13
N ALA A 300 -6.03 18.87 30.65
CA ALA A 300 -6.82 19.82 29.85
C ALA A 300 -6.02 20.42 28.68
N LEU A 301 -4.75 20.74 28.91
CA LEU A 301 -3.85 21.26 27.89
C LEU A 301 -3.50 20.20 26.82
N LEU A 302 -3.24 18.95 27.19
CA LEU A 302 -2.98 17.87 26.24
C LEU A 302 -4.20 17.59 25.36
N TYR A 303 -5.39 17.45 25.96
CA TYR A 303 -6.58 17.07 25.21
C TYR A 303 -7.16 18.20 24.36
N SER A 304 -6.92 19.48 24.70
CA SER A 304 -7.17 20.59 23.77
C SER A 304 -6.19 20.63 22.58
N GLU A 305 -4.92 20.24 22.78
CA GLU A 305 -4.00 20.03 21.64
C GLU A 305 -4.42 18.85 20.76
N VAL A 306 -4.92 17.74 21.34
CA VAL A 306 -5.46 16.62 20.57
C VAL A 306 -6.72 17.02 19.80
N GLU A 307 -7.62 17.81 20.41
CA GLU A 307 -8.85 18.24 19.73
C GLU A 307 -8.57 19.18 18.55
N GLU A 308 -7.69 20.18 18.70
CA GLU A 308 -7.31 21.05 17.59
C GLU A 308 -6.54 20.27 16.49
N LEU A 309 -5.68 19.32 16.86
CA LEU A 309 -4.93 18.47 15.92
C LEU A 309 -5.84 17.63 15.00
N PHE A 310 -7.02 17.24 15.48
CA PHE A 310 -7.96 16.38 14.74
C PHE A 310 -9.25 17.08 14.30
N LYS A 311 -9.41 18.37 14.58
CA LYS A 311 -10.60 19.19 14.33
C LYS A 311 -11.23 19.00 12.94
N ASP A 312 -10.43 19.25 11.90
CA ASP A 312 -10.82 19.15 10.49
C ASP A 312 -10.40 17.82 9.84
N HIS A 313 -10.02 16.83 10.65
CA HIS A 313 -9.51 15.54 10.19
C HIS A 313 -10.66 14.57 9.88
N GLU A 314 -10.60 13.84 8.75
CA GLU A 314 -11.64 12.88 8.36
C GLU A 314 -11.92 11.82 9.45
N GLY A 315 -10.88 11.51 10.25
CA GLY A 315 -10.98 10.63 11.42
C GLY A 315 -11.71 11.18 12.64
N ARG A 316 -12.08 12.47 12.72
CA ARG A 316 -12.59 13.13 13.95
C ARG A 316 -13.77 12.43 14.61
N ASN A 317 -14.63 11.79 13.81
CA ASN A 317 -15.82 11.07 14.27
C ASN A 317 -15.51 9.72 14.96
N HIS A 318 -14.28 9.23 14.85
CA HIS A 318 -13.81 7.96 15.41
C HIS A 318 -13.14 8.12 16.78
N LEU A 319 -12.84 9.36 17.16
CA LEU A 319 -12.04 9.72 18.32
C LEU A 319 -12.92 9.91 19.55
N VAL A 320 -12.63 9.16 20.61
CA VAL A 320 -13.28 9.27 21.91
C VAL A 320 -12.51 10.29 22.75
N LEU A 321 -12.86 11.57 22.62
CA LEU A 321 -12.15 12.69 23.27
C LEU A 321 -12.74 13.09 24.64
N ASP A 322 -13.94 12.62 24.98
CA ASP A 322 -14.66 12.98 26.22
C ASP A 322 -14.05 12.34 27.49
N LYS A 323 -13.39 11.19 27.35
CA LYS A 323 -12.84 10.42 28.50
C LYS A 323 -11.51 10.94 29.05
N GLN A 324 -10.73 11.68 28.24
CA GLN A 324 -9.48 12.35 28.59
C GLN A 324 -8.46 11.58 29.48
N ILE A 325 -8.34 10.26 29.31
CA ILE A 325 -7.56 9.38 30.22
C ILE A 325 -6.07 9.80 30.33
N PHE A 326 -5.55 9.92 31.56
CA PHE A 326 -4.14 10.17 31.84
C PHE A 326 -3.61 9.32 33.01
N VAL A 327 -2.76 8.33 32.72
CA VAL A 327 -2.34 7.27 33.66
C VAL A 327 -0.85 7.31 34.03
N ASN A 328 -0.55 6.93 35.26
CA ASN A 328 0.74 6.37 35.65
C ASN A 328 0.73 4.88 35.29
N ALA A 329 1.29 4.52 34.13
CA ALA A 329 1.37 3.14 33.65
C ALA A 329 2.37 2.26 34.44
N THR A 330 2.76 2.66 35.66
CA THR A 330 3.65 1.91 36.56
C THR A 330 3.01 1.61 37.93
N ASP A 331 1.96 2.33 38.34
CA ASP A 331 1.23 2.08 39.58
C ASP A 331 -0.13 1.42 39.33
N LYS A 332 -0.33 0.23 39.89
CA LYS A 332 -1.58 -0.53 39.83
C LYS A 332 -2.72 0.03 40.69
N ASN A 333 -2.41 1.02 41.54
CA ASN A 333 -3.37 1.69 42.42
C ASN A 333 -3.81 3.06 41.87
N ASP A 334 -3.31 3.48 40.71
CA ASP A 334 -3.73 4.72 40.05
C ASP A 334 -5.22 4.62 39.68
N GLN A 335 -6.00 5.59 40.18
CA GLN A 335 -7.45 5.65 39.97
C GLN A 335 -7.83 5.76 38.48
N GLU A 336 -6.96 6.34 37.66
CA GLU A 336 -7.19 6.47 36.21
C GLU A 336 -7.07 5.13 35.45
N ILE A 337 -6.53 4.07 36.09
CA ILE A 337 -6.59 2.70 35.56
C ILE A 337 -8.02 2.14 35.68
N GLU A 338 -8.79 2.52 36.70
CA GLU A 338 -10.22 2.19 36.78
C GLU A 338 -11.04 3.09 35.84
N SER A 339 -10.74 4.39 35.71
CA SER A 339 -11.35 5.25 34.67
C SER A 339 -11.22 4.64 33.27
N LEU A 340 -10.04 4.09 32.95
CA LEU A 340 -9.78 3.43 31.68
C LEU A 340 -10.55 2.11 31.53
N LYS A 341 -10.71 1.32 32.61
CA LYS A 341 -11.54 0.10 32.59
C LYS A 341 -13.02 0.43 32.40
N GLU A 342 -13.52 1.48 33.05
CA GLU A 342 -14.88 1.97 32.85
C GLU A 342 -15.09 2.43 31.40
N ALA A 343 -14.17 3.24 30.85
CA ALA A 343 -14.22 3.68 29.45
C ALA A 343 -14.15 2.51 28.45
N ILE A 344 -13.27 1.53 28.66
CA ILE A 344 -13.21 0.30 27.83
C ILE A 344 -14.52 -0.50 27.94
N THR A 345 -15.10 -0.58 29.14
CA THR A 345 -16.36 -1.30 29.38
C THR A 345 -17.52 -0.63 28.65
N GLU A 346 -17.68 0.69 28.82
CA GLU A 346 -18.68 1.52 28.14
C GLU A 346 -18.57 1.40 26.62
N LEU A 347 -17.38 1.69 26.06
CA LEU A 347 -17.12 1.63 24.62
C LEU A 347 -17.27 0.21 24.04
N THR A 348 -17.11 -0.84 24.86
CA THR A 348 -17.38 -2.22 24.45
C THR A 348 -18.88 -2.48 24.37
N PHE A 349 -19.67 -2.09 25.38
CA PHE A 349 -21.13 -2.31 25.36
C PHE A 349 -21.86 -1.46 24.32
N ASP A 350 -21.32 -0.27 24.01
CA ASP A 350 -21.90 0.65 23.03
C ASP A 350 -21.30 0.48 21.62
N HIS A 351 -20.46 -0.53 21.40
CA HIS A 351 -19.94 -0.87 20.07
C HIS A 351 -21.04 -1.49 19.18
N PRO A 352 -21.28 -1.03 17.94
CA PRO A 352 -22.36 -1.57 17.07
C PRO A 352 -22.24 -3.05 16.67
N SER A 353 -21.11 -3.71 16.96
CA SER A 353 -20.92 -5.16 16.82
C SER A 353 -20.97 -5.94 18.14
N ALA A 354 -21.07 -5.27 19.29
CA ALA A 354 -21.28 -5.95 20.57
C ALA A 354 -22.73 -6.48 20.64
N GLY A 355 -22.89 -7.66 21.23
CA GLY A 355 -24.15 -8.42 21.15
C GLY A 355 -24.43 -9.03 19.77
N LYS A 356 -23.60 -8.80 18.74
CA LYS A 356 -23.78 -9.33 17.38
C LYS A 356 -22.60 -10.19 16.90
N GLN A 357 -22.75 -11.50 17.02
CA GLN A 357 -22.17 -12.44 16.05
C GLN A 357 -23.31 -13.31 15.48
N ILE A 358 -23.33 -13.44 14.16
CA ILE A 358 -24.12 -14.44 13.45
C ILE A 358 -23.20 -15.65 13.24
N LEU A 359 -23.70 -16.86 13.45
CA LEU A 359 -23.00 -18.08 13.04
C LEU A 359 -23.10 -18.18 11.52
N SER A 360 -21.97 -18.32 10.85
CA SER A 360 -21.94 -18.61 9.42
C SER A 360 -22.14 -20.11 9.16
N LEU A 361 -22.33 -20.48 7.89
CA LEU A 361 -22.47 -21.87 7.49
C LEU A 361 -21.11 -22.61 7.40
N VAL A 362 -20.43 -22.78 8.54
CA VAL A 362 -19.65 -24.02 8.88
C VAL A 362 -19.90 -24.46 10.30
N GLU A 363 -19.98 -23.50 11.23
CA GLU A 363 -20.35 -23.76 12.62
C GLU A 363 -21.67 -24.56 12.70
N LEU A 364 -22.57 -24.40 11.73
CA LEU A 364 -23.85 -25.09 11.67
C LEU A 364 -23.74 -26.63 11.46
N GLU A 365 -22.69 -27.13 10.80
CA GLU A 365 -22.61 -28.54 10.36
C GLU A 365 -21.22 -29.22 10.47
N GLU A 366 -20.16 -28.54 10.93
CA GLU A 366 -19.16 -29.24 11.76
C GLU A 366 -19.78 -29.64 13.11
N LEU A 367 -20.79 -28.88 13.58
CA LEU A 367 -21.76 -29.35 14.59
C LEU A 367 -22.72 -30.45 14.05
N ASN A 368 -22.52 -30.98 12.85
CA ASN A 368 -23.15 -32.21 12.37
C ASN A 368 -22.16 -33.34 12.06
N SER A 369 -21.00 -33.08 11.47
CA SER A 369 -20.01 -34.15 11.24
C SER A 369 -19.67 -34.91 12.54
N ILE A 370 -19.91 -34.28 13.69
CA ILE A 370 -19.76 -34.84 15.05
C ILE A 370 -21.03 -34.72 15.93
N SER A 371 -22.19 -34.32 15.38
CA SER A 371 -23.51 -34.32 16.06
C SER A 371 -24.63 -34.76 15.07
N LYS A 372 -25.91 -34.38 15.18
CA LYS A 372 -27.00 -34.91 14.31
C LYS A 372 -27.85 -33.81 13.62
N VAL A 373 -27.44 -33.33 12.44
CA VAL A 373 -28.11 -32.38 11.50
C VAL A 373 -27.84 -32.76 10.00
N SER A 374 -27.34 -31.87 9.12
CA SER A 374 -26.94 -32.06 7.68
C SER A 374 -25.48 -31.57 7.41
N VAL A 375 -24.91 -31.47 6.19
CA VAL A 375 -23.42 -31.37 6.00
C VAL A 375 -22.88 -30.15 5.20
N LEU A 376 -21.94 -29.41 5.83
CA LEU A 376 -20.97 -28.41 5.30
C LEU A 376 -20.79 -28.36 3.77
N ASP A 377 -21.48 -27.48 3.04
CA ASP A 377 -21.13 -27.26 1.62
C ASP A 377 -19.92 -26.32 1.44
N SER A 378 -19.31 -26.36 0.25
CA SER A 378 -18.01 -25.71 0.02
C SER A 378 -18.10 -24.18 -0.08
N GLU A 379 -19.19 -23.64 -0.62
CA GLU A 379 -19.38 -22.17 -0.73
C GLU A 379 -19.50 -21.58 0.66
N GLN A 380 -20.32 -22.27 1.47
CA GLN A 380 -20.57 -21.97 2.86
C GLN A 380 -19.31 -22.14 3.74
N LEU A 381 -18.40 -23.04 3.38
CA LEU A 381 -17.06 -23.17 3.98
C LEU A 381 -16.18 -21.94 3.81
N HIS A 382 -16.13 -21.36 2.61
CA HIS A 382 -15.37 -20.13 2.38
C HIS A 382 -15.99 -18.95 3.16
N ASP A 383 -17.31 -18.83 3.19
CA ASP A 383 -18.05 -17.81 3.98
C ASP A 383 -17.70 -17.84 5.48
N PHE A 384 -17.59 -19.02 6.10
CA PHE A 384 -17.15 -19.13 7.50
C PHE A 384 -15.72 -18.69 7.70
N LEU A 385 -14.80 -19.16 6.86
CA LEU A 385 -13.39 -18.85 7.01
C LEU A 385 -13.16 -17.34 6.81
N HIS A 386 -13.85 -16.71 5.85
CA HIS A 386 -13.94 -15.26 5.70
C HIS A 386 -14.51 -14.57 6.95
N PHE A 387 -15.62 -15.08 7.51
CA PHE A 387 -16.23 -14.47 8.68
C PHE A 387 -15.32 -14.55 9.92
N GLN A 388 -14.78 -15.72 10.25
CA GLN A 388 -13.88 -15.87 11.41
C GLN A 388 -12.52 -15.18 11.21
N HIS A 389 -12.05 -15.04 9.96
CA HIS A 389 -10.93 -14.16 9.60
C HIS A 389 -11.28 -12.68 9.82
N SER A 390 -12.49 -12.22 9.48
CA SER A 390 -12.94 -10.85 9.76
C SER A 390 -13.16 -10.57 11.27
N LEU A 391 -13.37 -11.62 12.07
CA LEU A 391 -13.30 -11.60 13.54
C LEU A 391 -11.86 -11.78 14.08
N GLY A 392 -10.90 -12.05 13.19
CA GLY A 392 -9.49 -12.32 13.45
C GLY A 392 -9.22 -13.53 14.35
N LYS A 393 -10.18 -14.44 14.54
CA LYS A 393 -10.03 -15.63 15.40
C LYS A 393 -9.09 -16.66 14.75
N LEU A 394 -9.06 -16.66 13.42
CA LEU A 394 -8.14 -17.40 12.55
C LEU A 394 -7.68 -16.46 11.41
N ILE A 395 -6.78 -16.94 10.54
CA ILE A 395 -6.44 -16.28 9.28
C ILE A 395 -6.64 -17.28 8.13
N TYR A 396 -7.34 -16.85 7.09
CA TYR A 396 -7.60 -17.60 5.87
C TYR A 396 -7.37 -16.67 4.67
N PHE A 397 -6.90 -17.25 3.56
CA PHE A 397 -6.60 -16.52 2.32
C PHE A 397 -7.28 -17.21 1.15
N ASP A 398 -8.34 -16.58 0.65
CA ASP A 398 -9.15 -17.10 -0.45
C ASP A 398 -8.45 -16.84 -1.79
N THR A 399 -7.47 -17.70 -2.07
CA THR A 399 -6.53 -17.57 -3.20
C THR A 399 -5.95 -18.94 -3.50
N ILE A 400 -5.90 -19.32 -4.78
CA ILE A 400 -5.56 -20.67 -5.27
C ILE A 400 -4.26 -21.26 -4.69
N GLN A 401 -3.29 -20.43 -4.28
CA GLN A 401 -2.00 -20.87 -3.72
C GLN A 401 -1.96 -20.97 -2.19
N LEU A 402 -3.05 -20.60 -1.51
CA LEU A 402 -3.14 -20.43 -0.05
C LEU A 402 -4.41 -21.03 0.58
N GLN A 403 -5.48 -21.19 -0.19
CA GLN A 403 -6.81 -21.67 0.23
C GLN A 403 -6.78 -23.05 0.90
N ASP A 404 -5.77 -23.88 0.62
CA ASP A 404 -5.62 -25.23 1.19
C ASP A 404 -5.28 -25.22 2.70
N TYR A 405 -5.01 -24.05 3.29
CA TYR A 405 -4.53 -23.92 4.68
C TYR A 405 -5.27 -22.83 5.46
N VAL A 406 -5.65 -23.15 6.70
CA VAL A 406 -6.26 -22.23 7.67
C VAL A 406 -5.32 -22.05 8.87
N ILE A 407 -4.91 -20.81 9.15
CA ILE A 407 -4.10 -20.49 10.32
C ILE A 407 -5.05 -20.30 11.52
N ILE A 408 -5.28 -21.39 12.25
CA ILE A 408 -6.20 -21.44 13.40
C ILE A 408 -5.72 -20.54 14.56
N ASN A 409 -4.41 -20.34 14.72
CA ASN A 409 -3.84 -19.44 15.71
C ASN A 409 -3.15 -18.24 15.02
N PRO A 410 -3.74 -17.03 15.05
CA PRO A 410 -3.16 -15.82 14.45
C PRO A 410 -1.73 -15.49 14.93
N LEU A 411 -1.33 -15.94 16.12
CA LEU A 411 0.04 -15.78 16.61
C LEU A 411 1.08 -16.41 15.68
N LEU A 412 0.78 -17.51 15.00
CA LEU A 412 1.69 -18.10 14.01
C LEU A 412 2.10 -17.07 12.97
N MET A 413 1.17 -16.23 12.52
CA MET A 413 1.47 -15.20 11.53
C MET A 413 2.29 -14.04 12.12
N VAL A 414 2.08 -13.70 13.39
CA VAL A 414 2.94 -12.75 14.13
C VAL A 414 4.36 -13.30 14.25
N GLU A 415 4.52 -14.59 14.58
CA GLU A 415 5.82 -15.23 14.72
C GLU A 415 6.55 -15.39 13.38
N VAL A 416 5.83 -15.72 12.31
CA VAL A 416 6.31 -15.68 10.93
C VAL A 416 6.85 -14.30 10.57
N MET A 417 6.12 -13.23 10.85
CA MET A 417 6.58 -11.88 10.54
C MET A 417 7.78 -11.46 11.39
N ARG A 418 7.71 -11.60 12.72
CA ARG A 418 8.82 -11.22 13.62
C ARG A 418 10.09 -12.05 13.41
N SER A 419 9.99 -13.22 12.75
CA SER A 419 11.17 -14.03 12.43
C SER A 419 12.19 -13.35 11.53
N PHE A 420 11.78 -12.38 10.70
CA PHE A 420 12.69 -11.62 9.83
C PHE A 420 12.37 -10.12 9.71
N VAL A 421 11.11 -9.71 9.93
CA VAL A 421 10.70 -8.30 10.02
C VAL A 421 10.75 -7.87 11.47
N THR A 422 11.96 -7.56 11.97
CA THR A 422 12.22 -7.24 13.38
C THR A 422 13.37 -6.23 13.56
N ASP A 423 13.34 -5.55 14.70
CA ASP A 423 14.25 -4.45 15.06
C ASP A 423 15.68 -4.95 15.35
N VAL A 424 16.69 -4.08 15.13
CA VAL A 424 18.11 -4.38 15.34
C VAL A 424 18.42 -4.88 16.75
N GLY A 425 17.66 -4.45 17.77
CA GLY A 425 17.78 -4.92 19.15
C GLY A 425 17.44 -6.42 19.35
N PHE A 426 16.74 -7.06 18.41
CA PHE A 426 16.32 -8.46 18.50
C PHE A 426 17.05 -9.41 17.52
N TRP A 427 18.00 -8.90 16.73
CA TRP A 427 18.68 -9.71 15.71
C TRP A 427 19.42 -10.93 16.31
N PRO A 428 19.45 -12.09 15.61
CA PRO A 428 20.11 -13.28 16.11
C PRO A 428 21.61 -13.09 16.32
N LYS A 429 22.11 -13.37 17.54
CA LYS A 429 23.54 -13.28 17.93
C LYS A 429 24.47 -14.26 17.20
N LYS A 430 23.95 -15.07 16.27
CA LYS A 430 24.73 -16.00 15.43
C LYS A 430 25.24 -15.23 14.21
N LYS A 431 26.56 -14.95 14.16
CA LYS A 431 27.24 -14.13 13.13
C LYS A 431 26.64 -14.23 11.71
N GLY A 432 26.56 -15.41 11.10
CA GLY A 432 26.04 -15.56 9.72
C GLY A 432 24.55 -15.20 9.52
N LEU A 433 23.73 -15.27 10.58
CA LEU A 433 22.37 -14.71 10.54
C LEU A 433 22.43 -13.19 10.71
N GLN A 434 23.24 -12.67 11.64
CA GLN A 434 23.43 -11.22 11.82
C GLN A 434 23.90 -10.53 10.53
N GLU A 435 24.82 -11.14 9.79
CA GLU A 435 25.28 -10.69 8.46
C GLU A 435 24.18 -10.71 7.40
N THR A 436 23.18 -11.59 7.55
CA THR A 436 22.01 -11.66 6.66
C THR A 436 21.00 -10.55 6.99
N PHE A 437 20.75 -10.29 8.27
CA PHE A 437 19.91 -9.17 8.72
C PHE A 437 20.51 -7.81 8.36
N GLN A 438 21.82 -7.64 8.55
CA GLN A 438 22.56 -6.44 8.14
C GLN A 438 22.37 -6.17 6.64
N ARG A 439 22.68 -7.17 5.79
CA ARG A 439 22.51 -7.11 4.33
C ARG A 439 21.08 -6.74 3.92
N MET A 440 20.07 -7.31 4.60
CA MET A 440 18.66 -7.03 4.36
C MET A 440 18.27 -5.60 4.77
N SER A 441 18.86 -5.04 5.83
CA SER A 441 18.61 -3.66 6.27
C SER A 441 19.27 -2.59 5.38
N GLU A 442 20.39 -2.93 4.75
CA GLU A 442 21.15 -2.08 3.82
C GLU A 442 20.57 -2.11 2.41
N SER A 443 20.24 -3.30 1.90
CA SER A 443 19.89 -3.52 0.48
C SER A 443 18.45 -3.96 0.21
N GLY A 444 17.70 -4.32 1.26
CA GLY A 444 16.38 -4.92 1.14
C GLY A 444 16.37 -6.36 0.60
N ILE A 445 17.51 -6.95 0.22
CA ILE A 445 17.55 -8.28 -0.41
C ILE A 445 17.68 -9.40 0.63
N ILE A 446 16.90 -10.47 0.42
CA ILE A 446 17.02 -11.75 1.11
C ILE A 446 16.89 -12.92 0.13
N GLN A 447 17.59 -14.03 0.38
CA GLN A 447 17.46 -15.26 -0.42
C GLN A 447 16.43 -16.23 0.19
N ARG A 448 15.92 -17.14 -0.65
CA ARG A 448 14.98 -18.18 -0.21
C ARG A 448 15.59 -19.09 0.88
N GLU A 449 16.87 -19.44 0.77
CA GLU A 449 17.57 -20.25 1.78
C GLU A 449 17.89 -19.44 3.05
N ASP A 450 18.13 -18.12 2.98
CA ASP A 450 18.30 -17.26 4.16
C ASP A 450 17.08 -17.37 5.09
N LEU A 451 15.86 -17.27 4.54
CA LEU A 451 14.61 -17.46 5.29
C LEU A 451 14.49 -18.87 5.87
N TYR A 452 14.88 -19.92 5.12
CA TYR A 452 14.90 -21.28 5.67
C TYR A 452 15.96 -21.44 6.79
N GLN A 453 17.08 -20.70 6.78
CA GLN A 453 18.06 -20.70 7.86
C GLN A 453 17.55 -19.95 9.10
N ILE A 454 16.80 -18.86 8.91
CA ILE A 454 16.07 -18.16 9.97
C ILE A 454 15.05 -19.10 10.62
N TRP A 455 14.24 -19.82 9.84
CA TRP A 455 13.21 -20.74 10.35
C TRP A 455 13.75 -22.07 10.90
N LYS A 456 15.04 -22.38 10.73
CA LYS A 456 15.72 -23.50 11.43
C LYS A 456 16.07 -23.18 12.89
N GLN A 457 15.94 -21.92 13.32
CA GLN A 457 16.14 -21.52 14.72
C GLN A 457 15.08 -22.14 15.64
N LYS A 458 15.44 -22.36 16.92
CA LYS A 458 14.61 -23.07 17.91
C LYS A 458 13.18 -22.57 17.96
N ASP A 459 13.00 -21.25 17.94
CA ASP A 459 11.74 -20.57 18.21
C ASP A 459 10.78 -20.58 16.99
N PHE A 460 11.29 -20.91 15.79
CA PHE A 460 10.52 -20.98 14.55
C PHE A 460 10.47 -22.39 13.93
N ARG A 461 11.25 -23.34 14.46
CA ARG A 461 11.42 -24.70 13.91
C ARG A 461 10.12 -25.50 13.79
N ALA A 462 9.11 -25.20 14.60
CA ALA A 462 7.77 -25.79 14.50
C ALA A 462 7.05 -25.46 13.18
N TYR A 463 7.39 -24.34 12.55
CA TYR A 463 6.75 -23.82 11.33
C TYR A 463 7.47 -24.23 10.04
N LEU A 464 8.70 -24.75 10.15
CA LEU A 464 9.52 -25.19 9.01
C LEU A 464 8.84 -26.23 8.08
N PRO A 465 7.94 -27.14 8.52
CA PRO A 465 7.18 -27.99 7.62
C PRO A 465 6.26 -27.22 6.66
N TYR A 466 5.77 -26.05 7.05
CA TYR A 466 4.83 -25.21 6.30
C TYR A 466 5.53 -24.07 5.54
N LYS A 467 6.87 -24.13 5.42
CA LYS A 467 7.71 -23.02 4.93
C LYS A 467 7.32 -22.48 3.55
N GLU A 468 6.84 -23.30 2.61
CA GLU A 468 6.40 -22.82 1.29
C GLU A 468 5.05 -22.08 1.35
N PHE A 469 4.11 -22.56 2.16
CA PHE A 469 2.83 -21.86 2.40
C PHE A 469 3.09 -20.50 3.06
N ILE A 470 3.91 -20.49 4.12
CA ILE A 470 4.36 -19.27 4.81
C ILE A 470 5.01 -18.28 3.85
N PHE A 471 5.92 -18.75 2.98
CA PHE A 471 6.58 -17.94 1.96
C PHE A 471 5.59 -17.34 0.96
N ASN A 472 4.60 -18.11 0.50
CA ASN A 472 3.54 -17.63 -0.39
C ASN A 472 2.64 -16.58 0.28
N ILE A 473 2.34 -16.69 1.58
CA ILE A 473 1.59 -15.65 2.32
C ILE A 473 2.39 -14.35 2.37
N LEU A 474 3.69 -14.42 2.64
CA LEU A 474 4.54 -13.23 2.72
C LEU A 474 4.64 -12.50 1.37
N ILE A 475 4.55 -13.23 0.26
CA ILE A 475 4.39 -12.64 -1.09
C ILE A 475 2.98 -12.05 -1.26
N HIS A 476 1.91 -12.78 -0.91
CA HIS A 476 0.51 -12.32 -1.02
C HIS A 476 0.21 -11.07 -0.16
N LEU A 477 0.96 -10.86 0.92
CA LEU A 477 0.86 -9.66 1.76
C LEU A 477 1.79 -8.51 1.32
N ASP A 478 2.51 -8.65 0.21
CA ASP A 478 3.52 -7.70 -0.30
C ASP A 478 4.66 -7.39 0.70
N ILE A 479 4.97 -8.33 1.60
CA ILE A 479 6.10 -8.25 2.54
C ILE A 479 7.38 -8.78 1.86
N LEU A 480 7.25 -9.81 1.02
CA LEU A 480 8.27 -10.27 0.08
C LEU A 480 7.88 -9.88 -1.35
N ALA A 481 8.62 -8.97 -1.98
CA ALA A 481 8.46 -8.67 -3.39
C ALA A 481 9.28 -9.65 -4.26
N GLU A 482 8.64 -10.21 -5.27
CA GLU A 482 9.24 -11.13 -6.24
C GLU A 482 9.46 -10.42 -7.58
N GLN A 483 10.71 -10.29 -8.02
CA GLN A 483 11.03 -9.67 -9.31
C GLN A 483 10.80 -10.63 -10.48
N ARG A 484 9.72 -10.41 -11.24
CA ARG A 484 9.26 -11.31 -12.31
C ARG A 484 10.02 -11.04 -13.60
N ARG A 485 11.18 -11.70 -13.76
CA ARG A 485 11.98 -11.66 -14.98
C ARG A 485 11.53 -12.73 -15.98
N TYR A 486 11.56 -12.39 -17.26
CA TYR A 486 11.29 -13.30 -18.38
C TYR A 486 12.49 -13.27 -19.34
N ASP A 487 12.83 -14.42 -19.88
CA ASP A 487 13.80 -14.54 -20.95
C ASP A 487 13.21 -13.98 -22.26
N THR A 488 13.91 -13.04 -22.89
CA THR A 488 13.39 -12.29 -24.05
C THR A 488 13.45 -13.05 -25.37
N ALA A 489 14.07 -14.23 -25.42
CA ALA A 489 14.15 -15.07 -26.62
C ALA A 489 13.12 -16.22 -26.60
N THR A 490 12.75 -16.69 -25.42
CA THR A 490 11.87 -17.86 -25.20
C THR A 490 10.55 -17.50 -24.52
N GLY A 491 10.38 -16.26 -24.02
CA GLY A 491 9.25 -15.83 -23.20
C GLY A 491 9.16 -16.52 -21.82
N SER A 492 10.11 -17.40 -21.49
CA SER A 492 10.05 -18.24 -20.30
C SER A 492 10.40 -17.44 -19.05
N ARG A 493 9.64 -17.68 -17.97
CA ARG A 493 9.90 -17.05 -16.66
C ARG A 493 11.24 -17.56 -16.10
N LEU A 494 12.13 -16.64 -15.76
CA LEU A 494 13.43 -16.96 -15.18
C LEU A 494 13.28 -17.34 -13.68
N PRO A 495 14.19 -18.16 -13.13
CA PRO A 495 14.22 -18.47 -11.69
C PRO A 495 14.41 -17.20 -10.85
N VAL A 496 13.72 -17.11 -9.71
CA VAL A 496 13.89 -16.00 -8.77
C VAL A 496 14.68 -16.48 -7.55
N GLU A 497 15.95 -16.06 -7.49
CA GLU A 497 16.89 -16.42 -6.43
C GLU A 497 16.83 -15.44 -5.24
N ASN A 498 16.59 -14.15 -5.54
CA ASN A 498 16.61 -13.04 -4.61
C ASN A 498 15.22 -12.39 -4.51
N PHE A 499 14.78 -12.12 -3.29
CA PHE A 499 13.50 -11.48 -2.96
C PHE A 499 13.77 -10.17 -2.23
N PHE A 500 12.86 -9.21 -2.32
CA PHE A 500 13.02 -7.90 -1.69
C PHE A 500 12.08 -7.71 -0.51
N VAL A 501 12.53 -6.99 0.51
CA VAL A 501 11.80 -6.68 1.75
C VAL A 501 11.86 -5.17 2.01
N PRO A 502 11.13 -4.32 1.24
CA PRO A 502 11.30 -2.87 1.32
C PRO A 502 11.08 -2.28 2.73
N CYS A 503 10.22 -2.91 3.55
CA CYS A 503 9.98 -2.49 4.93
C CYS A 503 11.13 -2.74 5.92
N MET A 504 12.16 -3.51 5.53
CA MET A 504 13.40 -3.67 6.31
C MET A 504 14.46 -2.61 5.97
N VAL A 505 14.31 -1.86 4.87
CA VAL A 505 15.35 -0.94 4.41
C VAL A 505 15.38 0.32 5.27
N THR A 506 16.49 0.50 6.00
CA THR A 506 16.70 1.63 6.92
C THR A 506 17.62 2.71 6.36
N GLU A 507 18.43 2.43 5.34
CA GLU A 507 19.25 3.47 4.69
C GLU A 507 18.37 4.51 3.97
N ARG A 508 18.77 5.79 4.07
CA ARG A 508 18.24 6.88 3.24
C ARG A 508 19.05 6.95 1.95
N ASN A 509 18.47 7.48 0.87
CA ASN A 509 19.23 7.75 -0.34
C ASN A 509 20.34 8.78 -0.05
N THR A 510 21.59 8.34 -0.17
CA THR A 510 22.80 9.18 -0.08
C THR A 510 23.54 9.29 -1.42
N THR A 511 22.93 8.85 -2.52
CA THR A 511 23.49 8.94 -3.87
C THR A 511 23.09 10.26 -4.52
N SER A 512 23.94 10.75 -5.43
CA SER A 512 23.70 12.00 -6.15
C SER A 512 22.67 11.88 -7.30
N PHE A 513 21.93 10.76 -7.38
CA PHE A 513 21.01 10.46 -8.48
C PHE A 513 19.92 11.54 -8.64
N MET A 514 19.25 11.94 -7.56
CA MET A 514 18.19 12.97 -7.63
C MET A 514 18.72 14.32 -8.14
N GLU A 515 19.93 14.70 -7.72
CA GLU A 515 20.54 15.99 -8.05
C GLU A 515 21.04 16.07 -9.50
N LYS A 516 21.47 14.93 -10.08
CA LYS A 516 22.08 14.86 -11.43
C LYS A 516 21.14 14.35 -12.52
N GLU A 517 20.15 13.53 -12.16
CA GLU A 517 19.30 12.80 -13.11
C GLU A 517 17.86 13.33 -13.14
N CYS A 518 17.29 13.70 -11.99
CA CYS A 518 15.90 14.19 -11.88
C CYS A 518 15.76 15.70 -12.13
N THR A 519 16.44 16.22 -13.16
CA THR A 519 16.51 17.67 -13.45
C THR A 519 15.40 18.12 -14.42
N PRO A 520 15.02 19.41 -14.45
CA PRO A 520 14.05 19.99 -15.39
C PRO A 520 14.31 19.64 -16.86
N GLU A 521 15.57 19.51 -17.26
CA GLU A 521 15.98 19.21 -18.63
C GLU A 521 15.75 17.74 -18.99
N ARG A 522 15.58 16.85 -18.00
CA ARG A 522 15.66 15.38 -18.16
C ARG A 522 14.47 14.60 -17.63
N ALA A 523 13.66 15.18 -16.73
CA ALA A 523 12.61 14.48 -16.02
C ALA A 523 11.25 15.20 -16.05
N ILE A 524 10.18 14.43 -15.85
CA ILE A 524 8.83 14.92 -15.54
C ILE A 524 8.33 14.27 -14.24
N CYS A 525 7.49 14.95 -13.46
CA CYS A 525 7.01 14.45 -12.17
C CYS A 525 5.47 14.48 -12.03
N LEU A 526 4.93 13.43 -11.41
CA LEU A 526 3.56 13.27 -10.93
C LEU A 526 3.62 13.07 -9.40
N ALA A 527 2.65 13.59 -8.65
CA ALA A 527 2.50 13.32 -7.23
C ALA A 527 1.16 12.66 -6.91
N PHE A 528 1.20 11.58 -6.12
CA PHE A 528 0.05 11.08 -5.36
C PHE A 528 0.02 11.85 -4.04
N VAL A 529 -1.02 12.66 -3.81
CA VAL A 529 -1.09 13.57 -2.66
C VAL A 529 -2.20 13.15 -1.72
N PHE A 530 -1.84 12.88 -0.46
CA PHE A 530 -2.75 12.38 0.55
C PHE A 530 -3.27 13.54 1.41
N LYS A 531 -4.56 13.50 1.78
CA LYS A 531 -5.18 14.51 2.66
C LYS A 531 -4.54 14.54 4.06
N GLY A 532 -4.18 13.37 4.58
CA GLY A 532 -3.48 13.24 5.86
C GLY A 532 -1.98 13.58 5.73
N THR A 533 -1.42 14.26 6.73
CA THR A 533 -0.02 14.73 6.73
C THR A 533 1.04 13.63 6.81
N VAL A 534 0.65 12.39 7.15
CA VAL A 534 1.53 11.22 7.23
C VAL A 534 0.91 10.05 6.48
N ILE A 535 1.65 9.52 5.50
CA ILE A 535 1.27 8.33 4.73
C ILE A 535 1.55 7.06 5.58
N PRO A 536 0.58 6.12 5.71
CA PRO A 536 0.82 4.85 6.39
C PRO A 536 1.92 4.02 5.70
N PRO A 537 3.01 3.60 6.39
CA PRO A 537 4.22 3.07 5.74
C PRO A 537 4.05 1.83 4.85
N ALA A 538 3.01 1.02 5.07
CA ALA A 538 2.76 -0.12 4.20
C ALA A 538 2.41 0.31 2.77
N LEU A 539 1.72 1.44 2.59
CA LEU A 539 1.27 1.90 1.28
C LEU A 539 2.43 2.20 0.30
N PRO A 540 3.46 3.00 0.66
CA PRO A 540 4.62 3.18 -0.20
C PRO A 540 5.49 1.91 -0.27
N ASN A 541 5.63 1.14 0.82
CA ASN A 541 6.37 -0.12 0.77
C ASN A 541 5.76 -1.12 -0.22
N ARG A 542 4.42 -1.20 -0.31
CA ARG A 542 3.70 -2.02 -1.31
C ARG A 542 3.83 -1.48 -2.72
N LEU A 543 3.79 -0.15 -2.91
CA LEU A 543 4.06 0.44 -4.23
C LEU A 543 5.49 0.13 -4.70
N ILE A 544 6.48 0.24 -3.81
CA ILE A 544 7.88 -0.12 -4.08
C ILE A 544 8.01 -1.63 -4.39
N SER A 545 7.34 -2.50 -3.62
CA SER A 545 7.24 -3.93 -3.90
C SER A 545 6.68 -4.22 -5.30
N ALA A 546 5.61 -3.53 -5.70
CA ALA A 546 5.05 -3.66 -7.04
C ALA A 546 6.03 -3.18 -8.13
N CYS A 547 6.70 -2.05 -7.95
CA CYS A 547 7.75 -1.57 -8.85
C CYS A 547 8.88 -2.59 -9.02
N LEU A 548 9.35 -3.20 -7.92
CA LEU A 548 10.36 -4.28 -7.93
C LEU A 548 9.87 -5.55 -8.63
N SER A 549 8.57 -5.84 -8.56
CA SER A 549 7.94 -6.97 -9.24
C SER A 549 7.76 -6.79 -10.74
N MET A 550 7.75 -5.54 -11.24
CA MET A 550 7.52 -5.19 -12.65
C MET A 550 8.79 -4.78 -13.40
N TRP A 551 9.74 -4.13 -12.72
CA TRP A 551 10.89 -3.47 -13.34
C TRP A 551 12.22 -3.83 -12.67
N THR A 552 13.33 -3.55 -13.36
CA THR A 552 14.67 -3.91 -12.86
C THR A 552 15.22 -2.81 -11.97
N LEU A 553 15.55 -3.15 -10.72
CA LEU A 553 16.20 -2.26 -9.75
C LEU A 553 17.50 -1.67 -10.31
N LYS A 554 17.60 -0.33 -10.27
CA LYS A 554 18.72 0.42 -10.83
C LYS A 554 19.98 0.27 -9.99
N GLN A 555 21.14 0.28 -10.64
CA GLN A 555 22.44 0.51 -10.01
C GLN A 555 23.02 1.85 -10.45
N TYR A 556 23.63 2.57 -9.50
CA TYR A 556 24.24 3.88 -9.69
C TYR A 556 25.30 4.12 -8.62
N GLU A 557 26.44 4.73 -8.98
CA GLU A 557 27.58 4.97 -8.07
C GLU A 557 28.01 3.70 -7.28
N GLY A 558 27.86 2.52 -7.89
CA GLY A 558 28.16 1.20 -7.29
C GLY A 558 27.11 0.65 -6.31
N ARG A 559 26.07 1.44 -5.97
CA ARG A 559 24.97 1.05 -5.08
C ARG A 559 23.73 0.63 -5.87
N GLN A 560 22.87 -0.18 -5.26
CA GLN A 560 21.50 -0.39 -5.74
C GLN A 560 20.61 0.74 -5.22
N LEU A 561 19.70 1.25 -6.06
CA LEU A 561 18.85 2.40 -5.71
C LEU A 561 17.52 1.94 -5.09
N LEU A 562 17.60 1.25 -3.95
CA LEU A 562 16.48 0.93 -3.07
C LEU A 562 16.83 1.43 -1.66
N PHE A 563 16.03 2.36 -1.15
CA PHE A 563 16.22 3.04 0.13
C PHE A 563 14.88 3.20 0.85
N SER A 564 14.88 3.61 2.12
CA SER A 564 13.64 3.75 2.90
C SER A 564 12.69 4.78 2.29
N GLY A 565 11.57 4.31 1.72
CA GLY A 565 10.61 5.14 0.98
C GLY A 565 11.08 5.65 -0.39
N PHE A 566 12.12 5.05 -0.98
CA PHE A 566 12.70 5.52 -2.24
C PHE A 566 13.15 4.34 -3.11
N ILE A 567 12.87 4.38 -4.40
CA ILE A 567 13.39 3.42 -5.39
C ILE A 567 13.62 4.08 -6.75
N VAL A 568 14.66 3.64 -7.46
CA VAL A 568 14.81 3.83 -8.91
C VAL A 568 14.83 2.48 -9.63
N VAL A 569 14.06 2.35 -10.71
CA VAL A 569 14.04 1.18 -11.58
C VAL A 569 14.21 1.59 -13.04
N SER A 570 14.87 0.75 -13.85
CA SER A 570 14.89 0.92 -15.30
C SER A 570 13.56 0.43 -15.88
N PHE A 571 12.82 1.34 -16.54
CA PHE A 571 11.59 1.01 -17.27
C PHE A 571 11.91 0.42 -18.64
N ASP A 572 12.84 1.04 -19.37
CA ASP A 572 13.36 0.54 -20.65
C ASP A 572 14.85 0.92 -20.86
N LYS A 573 15.33 0.95 -22.11
CA LYS A 573 16.72 1.30 -22.44
C LYS A 573 17.03 2.81 -22.33
N ALA A 574 16.04 3.68 -22.30
CA ALA A 574 16.14 5.14 -22.33
C ALA A 574 15.52 5.82 -21.09
N HIS A 575 14.54 5.18 -20.45
CA HIS A 575 13.78 5.70 -19.32
C HIS A 575 14.07 4.95 -18.00
N ASP A 576 14.30 5.72 -16.94
CA ASP A 576 14.26 5.27 -15.55
C ASP A 576 13.03 5.86 -14.84
N VAL A 577 12.46 5.11 -13.90
CA VAL A 577 11.32 5.52 -13.07
C VAL A 577 11.78 5.63 -11.62
N VAL A 578 11.49 6.76 -10.99
CA VAL A 578 11.75 7.01 -9.56
C VAL A 578 10.43 7.08 -8.81
N VAL A 579 10.35 6.41 -7.67
CA VAL A 579 9.27 6.61 -6.69
C VAL A 579 9.91 7.02 -5.37
N CYS A 580 9.53 8.18 -4.83
CA CYS A 580 10.01 8.65 -3.53
C CYS A 580 8.88 9.25 -2.68
N VAL A 581 8.92 9.01 -1.37
CA VAL A 581 7.99 9.61 -0.40
C VAL A 581 8.57 10.93 0.09
N GLU A 582 7.74 11.98 0.14
CA GLU A 582 8.07 13.29 0.71
C GLU A 582 6.85 13.86 1.45
N GLY A 583 6.91 13.90 2.79
CA GLY A 583 5.80 14.36 3.64
C GLY A 583 4.48 13.59 3.42
N ASN A 584 3.48 14.28 2.86
CA ASN A 584 2.17 13.71 2.49
C ASN A 584 2.06 13.32 1.00
N LYS A 585 3.18 13.32 0.27
CA LYS A 585 3.22 13.00 -1.17
C LYS A 585 4.04 11.74 -1.43
N ILE A 586 3.63 10.98 -2.45
CA ILE A 586 4.50 10.05 -3.14
C ILE A 586 4.75 10.65 -4.52
N LEU A 587 5.99 11.06 -4.77
CA LEU A 587 6.43 11.58 -6.05
C LEU A 587 6.84 10.43 -6.98
N LEU A 588 6.50 10.59 -8.25
CA LEU A 588 6.78 9.67 -9.35
C LEU A 588 7.48 10.47 -10.45
N TYR A 589 8.78 10.24 -10.63
CA TYR A 589 9.53 10.82 -11.75
C TYR A 589 9.68 9.79 -12.86
N ILE A 590 9.61 10.26 -14.11
CA ILE A 590 10.16 9.56 -15.27
C ILE A 590 11.36 10.37 -15.72
N VAL A 591 12.50 9.72 -15.87
CA VAL A 591 13.79 10.33 -16.21
C VAL A 591 14.28 9.76 -17.54
N HIS A 592 14.56 10.62 -18.52
CA HIS A 592 15.26 10.21 -19.73
C HIS A 592 16.77 10.36 -19.57
N LYS A 593 17.54 9.48 -20.22
CA LYS A 593 19.00 9.56 -20.37
C LYS A 593 19.53 10.79 -21.14
N SER A 594 18.67 11.74 -21.54
CA SER A 594 19.06 12.81 -22.48
C SER A 594 18.18 14.06 -22.38
N SER A 595 16.85 13.95 -22.50
CA SER A 595 15.96 15.11 -22.38
C SER A 595 14.54 14.72 -21.96
N ALA A 596 13.89 15.55 -21.13
CA ALA A 596 12.48 15.42 -20.78
C ALA A 596 11.55 15.46 -22.00
N GLY A 597 11.92 16.21 -23.05
CA GLY A 597 11.16 16.30 -24.31
C GLY A 597 11.12 15.00 -25.13
N LEU A 598 11.92 13.99 -24.75
CA LEU A 598 11.86 12.63 -25.32
C LEU A 598 10.89 11.71 -24.59
N ILE A 599 10.39 12.10 -23.41
CA ILE A 599 9.44 11.29 -22.64
C ILE A 599 8.06 11.41 -23.31
N VAL A 600 7.72 10.38 -24.10
CA VAL A 600 6.49 10.38 -24.90
C VAL A 600 5.25 10.12 -24.06
N GLN A 601 4.11 10.62 -24.56
CA GLN A 601 2.81 10.45 -23.91
C GLN A 601 2.52 8.98 -23.58
N ASP A 602 2.80 8.03 -24.48
CA ASP A 602 2.61 6.58 -24.21
C ASP A 602 3.41 6.03 -23.03
N VAL A 603 4.63 6.54 -22.78
CA VAL A 603 5.47 6.10 -21.66
C VAL A 603 4.93 6.69 -20.37
N ALA A 604 4.64 8.00 -20.37
CA ALA A 604 4.09 8.68 -19.20
C ALA A 604 2.69 8.18 -18.82
N THR A 605 1.78 7.99 -19.79
CA THR A 605 0.46 7.38 -19.54
C THR A 605 0.56 5.92 -19.15
N GLY A 606 1.42 5.12 -19.79
CA GLY A 606 1.62 3.71 -19.43
C GLY A 606 2.11 3.54 -17.99
N VAL A 607 3.08 4.35 -17.56
CA VAL A 607 3.56 4.38 -16.17
C VAL A 607 2.50 4.92 -15.20
N LYS A 608 1.78 6.01 -15.56
CA LYS A 608 0.65 6.53 -14.76
C LYS A 608 -0.43 5.48 -14.57
N GLU A 609 -0.98 4.92 -15.65
CA GLU A 609 -2.08 3.95 -15.58
C GLU A 609 -1.66 2.71 -14.79
N CYS A 610 -0.42 2.23 -14.97
CA CYS A 610 0.13 1.12 -14.19
C CYS A 610 0.16 1.42 -12.69
N LEU A 611 0.78 2.52 -12.27
CA LEU A 611 0.98 2.84 -10.85
C LEU A 611 -0.28 3.40 -10.18
N VAL A 612 -1.14 4.11 -10.90
CA VAL A 612 -2.48 4.51 -10.41
C VAL A 612 -3.37 3.28 -10.25
N THR A 613 -3.35 2.31 -11.17
CA THR A 613 -4.09 1.05 -11.02
C THR A 613 -3.56 0.22 -9.87
N THR A 614 -2.24 0.19 -9.68
CA THR A 614 -1.58 -0.47 -8.56
C THR A 614 -1.96 0.17 -7.23
N MET A 615 -1.90 1.50 -7.13
CA MET A 615 -2.27 2.25 -5.92
C MET A 615 -3.77 2.16 -5.60
N LYS A 616 -4.64 2.13 -6.63
CA LYS A 616 -6.06 1.79 -6.49
C LYS A 616 -6.21 0.39 -5.91
N ARG A 617 -5.63 -0.65 -6.51
CA ARG A 617 -5.68 -2.04 -5.99
C ARG A 617 -5.15 -2.18 -4.56
N ILE A 618 -4.07 -1.49 -4.20
CA ILE A 618 -3.55 -1.43 -2.83
C ILE A 618 -4.60 -0.80 -1.89
N SER A 619 -5.22 0.30 -2.29
CA SER A 619 -6.31 0.94 -1.53
C SER A 619 -7.56 0.06 -1.43
N ASP A 620 -7.93 -0.62 -2.51
CA ASP A 620 -9.13 -1.44 -2.65
C ASP A 620 -9.02 -2.76 -1.88
N PHE A 621 -7.81 -3.34 -1.80
CA PHE A 621 -7.49 -4.45 -0.89
C PHE A 621 -7.92 -4.11 0.55
N TYR A 622 -7.65 -2.88 1.02
CA TYR A 622 -8.10 -2.44 2.34
C TYR A 622 -9.58 -2.01 2.38
N ARG A 623 -10.22 -1.60 1.27
CA ARG A 623 -11.63 -1.15 1.23
C ARG A 623 -12.67 -2.26 1.02
N SER A 624 -12.23 -3.46 0.64
CA SER A 624 -13.02 -4.58 0.09
C SER A 624 -14.11 -5.21 0.99
N THR A 625 -14.60 -4.53 2.03
CA THR A 625 -15.70 -5.03 2.89
C THR A 625 -16.77 -3.96 3.21
N ILE A 626 -16.65 -2.75 2.66
CA ILE A 626 -17.70 -1.72 2.77
C ILE A 626 -18.88 -2.09 1.84
N HIS A 627 -20.06 -2.35 2.43
CA HIS A 627 -21.28 -2.70 1.70
C HIS A 627 -21.92 -1.53 0.92
N GLU A 628 -21.39 -0.31 1.06
CA GLU A 628 -21.96 0.91 0.46
C GLU A 628 -21.14 1.40 -0.74
N LYS A 629 -21.79 1.47 -1.92
CA LYS A 629 -21.20 1.91 -3.20
C LYS A 629 -20.93 3.43 -3.29
N HIS A 630 -20.81 4.12 -2.16
CA HIS A 630 -20.97 5.57 -2.06
C HIS A 630 -19.71 6.36 -1.71
N SER A 631 -18.70 5.77 -1.07
CA SER A 631 -17.41 6.45 -0.81
C SER A 631 -16.43 6.33 -1.98
N GLN A 632 -16.80 6.89 -3.15
CA GLN A 632 -16.01 6.77 -4.39
C GLN A 632 -14.65 7.49 -4.35
N GLN A 633 -14.46 8.47 -3.46
CA GLN A 633 -13.22 9.25 -3.40
C GLN A 633 -12.04 8.38 -2.89
N LEU A 634 -10.90 8.47 -3.59
CA LEU A 634 -9.65 7.79 -3.22
C LEU A 634 -8.99 8.48 -2.00
N PRO A 635 -8.07 7.81 -1.27
CA PRO A 635 -7.36 8.43 -0.14
C PRO A 635 -6.29 9.46 -0.59
N PHE A 636 -6.11 9.63 -1.90
CA PHE A 636 -5.21 10.59 -2.54
C PHE A 636 -5.89 11.23 -3.75
N HIS A 637 -5.46 12.43 -4.12
CA HIS A 637 -5.64 13.01 -5.45
C HIS A 637 -4.31 13.00 -6.22
N LEU A 638 -4.35 13.32 -7.51
CA LEU A 638 -3.16 13.46 -8.35
C LEU A 638 -2.80 14.94 -8.56
N GLU A 639 -1.51 15.23 -8.54
CA GLU A 639 -0.95 16.53 -8.89
C GLU A 639 0.22 16.43 -9.88
N TYR A 640 0.42 17.47 -10.69
CA TYR A 640 1.32 17.47 -11.86
C TYR A 640 2.37 18.55 -11.72
N SER A 641 3.65 18.22 -11.88
CA SER A 641 4.71 19.21 -11.73
C SER A 641 4.76 20.19 -12.90
N CYS A 642 5.17 21.43 -12.64
CA CYS A 642 5.65 22.33 -13.69
C CYS A 642 6.93 21.79 -14.34
N SER A 643 7.37 22.41 -15.44
CA SER A 643 8.61 22.02 -16.13
C SER A 643 9.88 22.21 -15.29
N GLN A 644 9.83 23.11 -14.30
CA GLN A 644 10.92 23.33 -13.34
C GLN A 644 10.88 22.39 -12.12
N LEU A 645 9.89 21.48 -12.04
CA LEU A 645 9.70 20.50 -10.97
C LEU A 645 9.45 21.10 -9.55
N THR A 646 9.37 22.43 -9.40
CA THR A 646 9.28 23.16 -8.11
C THR A 646 7.85 23.37 -7.57
N CYS A 647 6.83 23.31 -8.44
CA CYS A 647 5.44 23.49 -8.08
C CYS A 647 4.53 22.52 -8.83
N PHE A 648 3.30 22.40 -8.34
CA PHE A 648 2.33 21.38 -8.72
C PHE A 648 0.93 21.99 -8.91
N ILE A 649 0.14 21.42 -9.82
CA ILE A 649 -1.30 21.70 -10.02
C ILE A 649 -2.12 20.44 -9.75
N SER A 650 -3.38 20.56 -9.33
CA SER A 650 -4.29 19.42 -9.19
C SER A 650 -4.81 18.87 -10.53
N GLU A 651 -5.16 17.58 -10.56
CA GLU A 651 -5.83 16.93 -11.71
C GLU A 651 -7.10 17.70 -12.15
N GLU A 652 -7.90 18.17 -11.20
CA GLU A 652 -9.17 18.87 -11.47
C GLU A 652 -8.97 20.27 -12.08
N GLU A 653 -7.96 21.01 -11.62
CA GLU A 653 -7.64 22.37 -12.07
C GLU A 653 -6.87 22.37 -13.41
N ALA A 654 -5.99 21.38 -13.62
CA ALA A 654 -5.26 21.20 -14.88
C ALA A 654 -6.18 20.84 -16.05
N VAL A 655 -7.30 20.16 -15.77
CA VAL A 655 -8.35 19.90 -16.77
C VAL A 655 -9.12 21.19 -17.13
N GLN A 656 -9.28 22.13 -16.19
CA GLN A 656 -10.08 23.34 -16.35
C GLN A 656 -9.30 24.55 -16.90
N THR A 657 -7.98 24.56 -16.78
CA THR A 657 -7.13 25.71 -17.11
C THR A 657 -6.06 25.36 -18.15
N ASN A 658 -5.83 26.23 -19.13
CA ASN A 658 -4.69 26.11 -20.06
C ASN A 658 -3.40 26.71 -19.47
N VAL A 659 -3.54 27.51 -18.41
CA VAL A 659 -2.50 28.35 -17.81
C VAL A 659 -2.82 28.51 -16.31
N TRP A 660 -1.82 28.33 -15.44
CA TRP A 660 -1.92 28.58 -13.99
C TRP A 660 -0.86 29.58 -13.52
N VAL A 661 -1.13 30.34 -12.46
CA VAL A 661 -0.15 31.26 -11.85
C VAL A 661 0.36 30.62 -10.55
N CYS A 662 1.65 30.34 -10.47
CA CYS A 662 2.23 29.70 -9.30
C CYS A 662 2.59 30.71 -8.21
N GLU A 663 1.89 30.66 -7.07
CA GLU A 663 2.13 31.51 -5.91
C GLU A 663 3.55 31.36 -5.33
N LYS A 664 4.14 30.15 -5.38
CA LYS A 664 5.47 29.89 -4.78
C LYS A 664 6.62 30.70 -5.40
N HIS A 665 6.50 31.11 -6.66
CA HIS A 665 7.57 31.81 -7.38
C HIS A 665 7.07 32.81 -8.45
N SER A 666 5.82 33.25 -8.32
CA SER A 666 5.17 34.31 -9.11
C SER A 666 5.31 34.20 -10.64
N GLN A 667 5.30 32.98 -11.17
CA GLN A 667 5.39 32.72 -12.62
C GLN A 667 4.13 32.05 -13.15
N THR A 668 3.80 32.41 -14.39
CA THR A 668 2.67 31.88 -15.16
C THR A 668 3.10 30.64 -15.94
N HIS A 669 2.62 29.47 -15.54
CA HIS A 669 2.88 28.19 -16.17
C HIS A 669 1.78 27.84 -17.17
N ARG A 670 2.13 27.17 -18.27
CA ARG A 670 1.15 26.49 -19.13
C ARG A 670 0.84 25.14 -18.51
N SER A 671 -0.44 24.75 -18.49
CA SER A 671 -0.83 23.47 -17.89
C SER A 671 -0.37 22.24 -18.68
N ARG A 672 0.17 22.40 -19.91
CA ARG A 672 0.56 21.31 -20.84
C ARG A 672 1.43 20.19 -20.25
N ASN A 673 2.12 20.39 -19.12
CA ASN A 673 2.74 19.26 -18.39
C ASN A 673 1.73 18.18 -17.98
N TRP A 674 0.43 18.51 -17.84
CA TRP A 674 -0.67 17.56 -17.70
C TRP A 674 -0.85 16.65 -18.92
N GLU A 675 -0.61 17.16 -20.13
CA GLU A 675 -0.92 16.47 -21.39
C GLU A 675 0.01 15.27 -21.66
N VAL A 676 1.29 15.35 -21.28
CA VAL A 676 2.19 14.19 -21.44
C VAL A 676 1.75 13.02 -20.56
N TRP A 677 1.23 13.31 -19.35
CA TRP A 677 0.70 12.29 -18.44
C TRP A 677 -0.73 11.82 -18.75
N ASN A 678 -1.42 12.43 -19.73
CA ASN A 678 -2.81 12.15 -20.03
C ASN A 678 -3.11 12.20 -21.53
N GLN A 679 -3.49 11.05 -22.11
CA GLN A 679 -4.21 11.06 -23.39
C GLN A 679 -5.45 11.95 -23.22
N ASP A 680 -5.54 13.05 -23.98
CA ASP A 680 -6.63 13.99 -23.84
C ASP A 680 -7.90 13.43 -24.50
N LYS A 681 -8.66 12.62 -23.74
CA LYS A 681 -9.85 11.92 -24.25
C LYS A 681 -11.01 12.89 -24.64
N ARG A 682 -10.86 14.19 -24.39
CA ARG A 682 -11.69 15.28 -24.93
C ARG A 682 -11.43 15.56 -26.42
N ASN A 683 -10.22 15.28 -26.91
CA ASN A 683 -9.91 15.17 -28.33
C ASN A 683 -10.29 13.80 -28.93
N GLU A 684 -10.67 12.83 -28.09
CA GLU A 684 -11.18 11.51 -28.48
C GLU A 684 -12.70 11.36 -28.37
N GLN A 685 -13.42 12.46 -28.13
CA GLN A 685 -14.88 12.53 -28.22
C GLN A 685 -15.25 13.39 -29.43
N CYS A 686 -16.25 12.93 -30.18
CA CYS A 686 -16.89 13.80 -31.17
C CYS A 686 -17.70 14.89 -30.43
N GLU A 687 -18.06 15.97 -31.11
CA GLU A 687 -18.91 17.03 -30.55
C GLU A 687 -20.20 16.45 -29.95
N GLN A 688 -20.75 17.07 -28.89
CA GLN A 688 -21.86 16.47 -28.11
C GLN A 688 -23.14 16.17 -28.91
N ASN A 689 -23.30 16.76 -30.10
CA ASN A 689 -24.42 16.53 -31.04
C ASN A 689 -23.98 15.83 -32.34
N CYS A 690 -22.82 15.18 -32.36
CA CYS A 690 -22.22 14.55 -33.54
C CYS A 690 -23.01 13.33 -34.02
N GLN A 691 -23.60 13.41 -35.21
CA GLN A 691 -24.37 12.30 -35.83
C GLN A 691 -23.50 11.25 -36.56
N GLY A 692 -22.18 11.25 -36.34
CA GLY A 692 -21.24 10.33 -36.99
C GLY A 692 -20.59 10.91 -38.26
N LEU A 693 -20.17 10.01 -39.16
CA LEU A 693 -19.87 10.33 -40.56
C LEU A 693 -21.19 10.42 -41.34
N SER A 694 -21.25 11.29 -42.36
CA SER A 694 -22.37 11.31 -43.31
C SER A 694 -22.36 10.04 -44.17
N ASP A 695 -23.51 9.67 -44.75
CA ASP A 695 -23.62 8.52 -45.66
C ASP A 695 -22.59 8.59 -46.81
N ASP A 696 -22.47 9.75 -47.45
CA ASP A 696 -21.46 10.04 -48.48
C ASP A 696 -20.02 9.80 -47.98
N ALA A 697 -19.72 10.14 -46.73
CA ALA A 697 -18.40 9.90 -46.15
C ALA A 697 -18.17 8.42 -45.82
N LEU A 698 -19.22 7.66 -45.46
CA LEU A 698 -19.13 6.23 -45.18
C LEU A 698 -18.80 5.39 -46.43
N TYR A 699 -19.35 5.74 -47.60
CA TYR A 699 -19.05 5.03 -48.85
C TYR A 699 -17.73 5.42 -49.52
N GLN A 700 -16.97 6.37 -48.97
CA GLN A 700 -15.65 6.74 -49.48
C GLN A 700 -14.53 5.83 -48.95
N ARG A 701 -13.46 5.70 -49.75
CA ARG A 701 -12.29 4.85 -49.49
C ARG A 701 -11.26 5.58 -48.60
N PRO A 702 -10.85 5.03 -47.44
CA PRO A 702 -9.85 5.65 -46.58
C PRO A 702 -8.51 5.92 -47.27
N SER A 703 -7.90 7.08 -47.01
CA SER A 703 -6.49 7.34 -47.33
C SER A 703 -5.55 6.54 -46.42
N ASN A 704 -4.29 6.34 -46.82
CA ASN A 704 -3.32 5.64 -45.95
C ASN A 704 -3.04 6.43 -44.67
N THR A 705 -3.09 7.76 -44.73
CA THR A 705 -3.01 8.66 -43.57
C THR A 705 -4.18 8.48 -42.61
N GLU A 706 -5.41 8.28 -43.12
CA GLU A 706 -6.57 7.94 -42.28
C GLU A 706 -6.45 6.53 -41.66
N LEU A 707 -6.02 5.53 -42.43
CA LEU A 707 -5.79 4.17 -41.91
C LEU A 707 -4.68 4.15 -40.85
N LEU A 708 -3.63 4.95 -41.01
CA LEU A 708 -2.59 5.16 -40.00
C LEU A 708 -3.19 5.71 -38.69
N ARG A 709 -3.91 6.83 -38.75
CA ARG A 709 -4.56 7.45 -37.58
C ARG A 709 -5.56 6.50 -36.90
N PHE A 710 -6.28 5.71 -37.68
CA PHE A 710 -7.16 4.66 -37.18
C PHE A 710 -6.38 3.53 -36.49
N SER A 711 -5.27 3.07 -37.08
CA SER A 711 -4.41 2.03 -36.51
C SER A 711 -3.79 2.42 -35.16
N MET A 712 -3.52 3.72 -34.96
CA MET A 712 -3.01 4.27 -33.69
C MET A 712 -4.10 4.35 -32.62
N LYS A 713 -5.35 4.64 -33.01
CA LYS A 713 -6.51 4.70 -32.10
C LYS A 713 -7.13 3.34 -31.77
N CYS A 714 -6.93 2.31 -32.59
CA CYS A 714 -7.36 0.94 -32.29
C CYS A 714 -6.43 0.29 -31.24
N ALA A 715 -6.97 -0.22 -30.13
CA ALA A 715 -6.16 -0.93 -29.13
C ALA A 715 -5.60 -2.24 -29.69
N SER A 716 -4.44 -2.68 -29.20
CA SER A 716 -3.79 -3.91 -29.70
C SER A 716 -4.62 -5.17 -29.40
N SER A 717 -5.36 -5.18 -28.30
CA SER A 717 -6.33 -6.22 -27.93
C SER A 717 -7.61 -6.22 -28.79
N GLN A 718 -7.91 -5.12 -29.47
CA GLN A 718 -9.03 -5.00 -30.41
C GLN A 718 -8.63 -5.44 -31.81
N MET A 719 -7.35 -5.27 -32.19
CA MET A 719 -6.90 -5.46 -33.57
C MET A 719 -7.18 -6.85 -34.14
N TYR A 720 -6.96 -7.93 -33.37
CA TYR A 720 -7.21 -9.29 -33.85
C TYR A 720 -8.68 -9.50 -34.24
N LYS A 721 -9.63 -9.01 -33.41
CA LYS A 721 -11.07 -9.06 -33.74
C LYS A 721 -11.40 -8.19 -34.96
N LEU A 722 -10.77 -7.02 -35.09
CA LEU A 722 -10.98 -6.14 -36.24
C LEU A 722 -10.53 -6.81 -37.54
N VAL A 723 -9.34 -7.41 -37.60
CA VAL A 723 -8.87 -8.10 -38.81
C VAL A 723 -9.70 -9.34 -39.13
N THR A 724 -10.23 -10.05 -38.12
CA THR A 724 -11.20 -11.14 -38.35
C THR A 724 -12.49 -10.63 -39.01
N TYR A 725 -13.06 -9.50 -38.56
CA TYR A 725 -14.24 -8.90 -39.19
C TYR A 725 -13.95 -8.27 -40.57
N LEU A 726 -12.69 -8.00 -40.90
CA LEU A 726 -12.27 -7.51 -42.22
C LEU A 726 -11.77 -8.62 -43.16
N GLU A 727 -11.82 -9.88 -42.73
CA GLU A 727 -11.36 -11.08 -43.45
C GLU A 727 -9.85 -11.10 -43.75
N MET A 728 -9.03 -10.58 -42.81
CA MET A 728 -7.59 -10.33 -42.95
C MET A 728 -6.73 -11.07 -41.90
N SER A 729 -7.15 -12.25 -41.47
CA SER A 729 -6.50 -12.97 -40.37
C SER A 729 -5.19 -13.65 -40.77
N GLU A 730 -5.04 -14.14 -42.00
CA GLU A 730 -3.80 -14.78 -42.48
C GLU A 730 -2.69 -13.73 -42.68
N GLU A 731 -3.01 -12.60 -43.30
CA GLU A 731 -2.09 -11.48 -43.50
C GLU A 731 -1.69 -10.82 -42.17
N TRP A 732 -2.56 -10.86 -41.16
CA TRP A 732 -2.21 -10.39 -39.82
C TRP A 732 -1.14 -11.27 -39.17
N GLU A 733 -1.22 -12.60 -39.32
CA GLU A 733 -0.21 -13.52 -38.81
C GLU A 733 1.12 -13.34 -39.57
N ASP A 734 1.10 -13.26 -40.90
CA ASP A 734 2.29 -12.97 -41.71
C ASP A 734 2.94 -11.61 -41.38
N ILE A 735 2.15 -10.54 -41.27
CA ILE A 735 2.66 -9.19 -40.97
C ILE A 735 3.19 -9.12 -39.53
N THR A 736 2.53 -9.77 -38.56
CA THR A 736 3.06 -9.80 -37.18
C THR A 736 4.27 -10.72 -37.01
N HIS A 737 4.40 -11.77 -37.81
CA HIS A 737 5.63 -12.58 -37.89
C HIS A 737 6.83 -11.78 -38.41
N ASN A 738 6.60 -10.89 -39.38
CA ASN A 738 7.64 -10.02 -39.95
C ASN A 738 7.95 -8.77 -39.08
N TYR A 739 6.98 -8.30 -38.27
CA TYR A 739 7.12 -7.13 -37.39
C TYR A 739 6.88 -7.44 -35.89
N PRO A 740 7.49 -8.50 -35.30
CA PRO A 740 7.11 -9.02 -33.99
C PRO A 740 7.38 -8.03 -32.84
N ASN A 741 8.39 -7.17 -33.01
CA ASN A 741 8.74 -6.13 -32.05
C ASN A 741 8.13 -4.75 -32.38
N ASN A 742 7.32 -4.63 -33.44
CA ASN A 742 6.71 -3.36 -33.86
C ASN A 742 5.23 -3.52 -34.25
N ILE A 743 4.43 -3.91 -33.26
CA ILE A 743 2.97 -4.06 -33.39
C ILE A 743 2.29 -2.78 -33.91
N LYS A 744 2.85 -1.59 -33.68
CA LYS A 744 2.31 -0.31 -34.20
C LYS A 744 2.43 -0.20 -35.72
N VAL A 745 3.51 -0.71 -36.31
CA VAL A 745 3.64 -0.79 -37.78
C VAL A 745 2.76 -1.90 -38.33
N ALA A 746 2.72 -3.07 -37.68
CA ALA A 746 1.86 -4.19 -38.11
C ALA A 746 0.38 -3.81 -38.26
N LYS A 747 -0.19 -3.04 -37.31
CA LYS A 747 -1.58 -2.55 -37.41
C LYS A 747 -1.84 -1.67 -38.63
N PHE A 748 -0.89 -0.81 -39.00
CA PHE A 748 -1.02 0.06 -40.16
C PHE A 748 -0.86 -0.74 -41.46
N LEU A 749 0.13 -1.64 -41.51
CA LEU A 749 0.39 -2.48 -42.68
C LEU A 749 -0.80 -3.38 -43.01
N VAL A 750 -1.41 -4.08 -42.05
CA VAL A 750 -2.57 -4.94 -42.32
C VAL A 750 -3.78 -4.15 -42.83
N LEU A 751 -3.98 -2.91 -42.37
CA LEU A 751 -5.05 -2.03 -42.87
C LEU A 751 -4.75 -1.50 -44.29
N SER A 752 -3.48 -1.20 -44.62
CA SER A 752 -3.11 -0.91 -46.01
C SER A 752 -3.28 -2.14 -46.91
N LYS A 753 -2.91 -3.32 -46.42
CA LYS A 753 -3.06 -4.60 -47.14
C LYS A 753 -4.53 -4.93 -47.43
N TRP A 754 -5.39 -4.75 -46.43
CA TRP A 754 -6.84 -4.84 -46.58
C TRP A 754 -7.37 -3.90 -47.67
N LYS A 755 -6.95 -2.64 -47.63
CA LYS A 755 -7.30 -1.64 -48.65
C LYS A 755 -6.78 -2.02 -50.04
N GLU A 756 -5.60 -2.62 -50.16
CA GLU A 756 -5.07 -3.10 -51.44
C GLU A 756 -5.88 -4.27 -52.00
N MET A 757 -6.27 -5.22 -51.13
CA MET A 757 -6.93 -6.47 -51.54
C MET A 757 -8.43 -6.32 -51.80
N LYS A 758 -9.12 -5.46 -51.05
CA LYS A 758 -10.55 -5.16 -51.27
C LYS A 758 -10.71 -3.89 -52.11
N GLU A 759 -11.06 -4.05 -53.39
CA GLU A 759 -11.18 -2.93 -54.34
C GLU A 759 -12.25 -1.89 -53.93
N GLU A 760 -13.36 -2.33 -53.34
CA GLU A 760 -14.43 -1.45 -52.82
C GLU A 760 -14.26 -1.06 -51.34
N SER A 761 -13.06 -1.22 -50.75
CA SER A 761 -12.78 -0.88 -49.34
C SER A 761 -13.20 0.54 -48.98
N ASN A 762 -14.00 0.69 -47.91
CA ASN A 762 -14.66 1.96 -47.57
C ASN A 762 -14.80 2.17 -46.04
N PHE A 763 -15.25 3.36 -45.61
CA PHE A 763 -15.47 3.66 -44.19
C PHE A 763 -16.66 2.91 -43.56
N LYS A 764 -17.65 2.47 -44.34
CA LYS A 764 -18.78 1.66 -43.86
C LYS A 764 -18.31 0.26 -43.44
N ASP A 765 -17.40 -0.37 -44.17
CA ASP A 765 -16.78 -1.65 -43.78
C ASP A 765 -16.17 -1.56 -42.36
N LEU A 766 -15.41 -0.48 -42.11
CA LEU A 766 -14.81 -0.21 -40.80
C LEU A 766 -15.88 0.09 -39.73
N ALA A 767 -16.96 0.79 -40.09
CA ALA A 767 -18.06 1.09 -39.17
C ALA A 767 -18.85 -0.16 -38.77
N GLU A 768 -19.12 -1.08 -39.71
CA GLU A 768 -19.78 -2.36 -39.46
C GLU A 768 -18.90 -3.27 -38.60
N ALA A 769 -17.60 -3.39 -38.92
CA ALA A 769 -16.64 -4.14 -38.10
C ALA A 769 -16.56 -3.60 -36.66
N LEU A 770 -16.46 -2.28 -36.47
CA LEU A 770 -16.47 -1.64 -35.14
C LEU A 770 -17.79 -1.88 -34.39
N THR A 771 -18.93 -1.82 -35.07
CA THR A 771 -20.25 -2.07 -34.48
C THR A 771 -20.35 -3.51 -33.98
N ASN A 772 -19.86 -4.48 -34.75
CA ASN A 772 -19.80 -5.89 -34.37
C ASN A 772 -18.78 -6.18 -33.24
N MET A 773 -17.97 -5.20 -32.84
CA MET A 773 -17.02 -5.28 -31.72
C MET A 773 -17.52 -4.54 -30.45
N ASP A 774 -18.74 -4.01 -30.46
CA ASP A 774 -19.27 -3.06 -29.45
C ASP A 774 -18.41 -1.77 -29.30
N ILE A 775 -17.74 -1.33 -30.38
CA ILE A 775 -16.89 -0.12 -30.38
C ILE A 775 -17.60 1.04 -31.07
N SER A 776 -17.54 2.21 -30.42
CA SER A 776 -18.10 3.46 -30.95
C SER A 776 -17.47 3.87 -32.29
N THR A 777 -18.30 3.95 -33.33
CA THR A 777 -17.91 4.37 -34.70
C THR A 777 -17.44 5.83 -34.77
N HIS A 778 -17.63 6.64 -33.72
CA HIS A 778 -17.10 8.01 -33.63
C HIS A 778 -15.57 8.12 -33.71
N VAL A 779 -14.82 7.01 -33.53
CA VAL A 779 -13.39 6.97 -33.84
C VAL A 779 -13.11 7.33 -35.31
N LEU A 780 -13.96 6.90 -36.25
CA LEU A 780 -13.83 7.22 -37.68
C LEU A 780 -14.09 8.72 -37.96
N CYS A 781 -14.91 9.37 -37.13
CA CYS A 781 -15.11 10.82 -37.22
C CYS A 781 -13.82 11.58 -36.92
N GLN A 782 -13.02 11.13 -35.94
CA GLN A 782 -11.79 11.79 -35.51
C GLN A 782 -10.65 11.59 -36.50
N VAL A 783 -10.54 10.38 -37.05
CA VAL A 783 -9.58 9.99 -38.10
C VAL A 783 -9.65 10.94 -39.31
N ARG A 784 -10.87 11.38 -39.64
CA ARG A 784 -11.20 12.19 -40.81
C ARG A 784 -11.38 13.69 -40.52
N ARG A 785 -11.95 14.06 -39.35
CA ARG A 785 -12.06 15.44 -38.86
C ARG A 785 -10.88 15.78 -37.94
N VAL A 786 -9.66 15.74 -38.50
CA VAL A 786 -8.44 16.08 -37.75
C VAL A 786 -8.49 17.54 -37.30
N LYS A 787 -8.29 17.77 -36.00
CA LYS A 787 -8.18 19.11 -35.44
C LYS A 787 -6.86 19.76 -35.85
N ILE A 788 -6.91 21.06 -36.17
CA ILE A 788 -5.70 21.85 -36.46
C ILE A 788 -4.83 21.86 -35.19
N ALA A 789 -3.55 21.56 -35.36
CA ALA A 789 -2.57 21.54 -34.29
C ALA A 789 -2.37 22.92 -33.64
N GLU A 790 -2.74 23.04 -32.36
CA GLU A 790 -2.40 24.22 -31.56
C GLU A 790 -0.90 24.23 -31.24
N THR A 791 -0.25 25.38 -31.42
CA THR A 791 1.19 25.55 -31.20
C THR A 791 1.52 27.01 -30.90
N ASP A 792 2.59 27.23 -30.14
CA ASP A 792 3.08 28.56 -29.79
C ASP A 792 4.18 29.07 -30.74
N ILE A 793 4.50 28.29 -31.78
CA ILE A 793 5.41 28.72 -32.86
C ILE A 793 4.73 29.92 -33.57
N PRO A 794 5.36 31.11 -33.62
CA PRO A 794 4.78 32.27 -34.27
C PRO A 794 4.40 32.01 -35.73
N LEU A 795 3.28 32.60 -36.18
CA LEU A 795 2.65 32.32 -37.46
C LEU A 795 3.60 32.47 -38.67
N GLU A 796 4.55 33.41 -38.58
CA GLU A 796 5.56 33.68 -39.59
C GLU A 796 6.50 32.50 -39.87
N TYR A 797 6.77 31.63 -38.88
CA TYR A 797 7.62 30.45 -39.04
C TYR A 797 6.85 29.21 -39.51
N LEU A 798 5.53 29.15 -39.26
CA LEU A 798 4.73 27.96 -39.61
C LEU A 798 4.73 27.68 -41.11
N ASP A 799 4.80 28.72 -41.95
CA ASP A 799 4.79 28.56 -43.42
C ASP A 799 6.19 28.55 -44.05
N CYS A 800 7.25 28.59 -43.23
CA CYS A 800 8.64 28.35 -43.64
C CYS A 800 8.92 26.86 -43.87
N ILE A 801 9.90 26.57 -44.73
CA ILE A 801 10.47 25.23 -44.92
C ILE A 801 11.58 25.02 -43.88
N PRO A 802 11.63 23.87 -43.17
CA PRO A 802 12.66 23.62 -42.15
C PRO A 802 14.06 23.45 -42.77
N THR A 803 15.05 24.11 -42.16
CA THR A 803 16.48 24.03 -42.51
C THR A 803 17.07 22.68 -42.09
N ASP A 804 18.24 22.35 -42.63
CA ASP A 804 18.98 21.12 -42.28
C ASP A 804 19.26 21.06 -40.76
N GLU A 805 19.62 22.19 -40.16
CA GLU A 805 19.83 22.34 -38.71
C GLU A 805 18.58 21.95 -37.89
N ILE A 806 17.40 22.38 -38.34
CA ILE A 806 16.12 22.07 -37.68
C ILE A 806 15.79 20.58 -37.83
N LEU A 807 16.00 19.99 -39.02
CA LEU A 807 15.73 18.57 -39.24
C LEU A 807 16.72 17.68 -38.47
N ASP A 808 18.00 18.05 -38.40
CA ASP A 808 19.03 17.30 -37.67
C ASP A 808 18.85 17.42 -36.15
N ALA A 809 18.42 18.57 -35.64
CA ALA A 809 18.05 18.73 -34.23
C ALA A 809 16.76 17.96 -33.86
N LEU A 810 15.84 17.76 -34.82
CA LEU A 810 14.58 17.05 -34.63
C LEU A 810 14.70 15.53 -34.77
N ALA A 811 15.55 15.03 -35.68
CA ALA A 811 15.73 13.60 -35.94
C ALA A 811 15.94 12.73 -34.68
N PRO A 812 16.84 13.06 -33.72
CA PRO A 812 16.96 12.29 -32.48
C PRO A 812 15.74 12.46 -31.55
N GLN A 813 14.97 13.55 -31.68
CA GLN A 813 13.82 13.85 -30.82
C GLN A 813 12.54 13.08 -31.18
N ILE A 814 12.52 12.34 -32.30
CA ILE A 814 11.35 11.54 -32.75
C ILE A 814 11.45 10.08 -32.30
N GLY A 815 12.64 9.52 -32.03
CA GLY A 815 12.77 8.15 -31.52
C GLY A 815 12.05 7.07 -32.36
N GLN A 816 11.40 6.09 -31.71
CA GLN A 816 10.97 4.83 -32.36
C GLN A 816 9.76 4.89 -33.33
N ILE A 817 9.29 6.06 -33.76
CA ILE A 817 8.07 6.21 -34.58
C ILE A 817 8.28 6.81 -35.97
N PHE A 818 9.50 6.69 -36.52
CA PHE A 818 9.85 7.17 -37.87
C PHE A 818 8.87 6.71 -38.95
N PHE A 819 8.38 5.47 -38.86
CA PHE A 819 7.47 4.85 -39.83
C PHE A 819 6.09 5.54 -39.80
N GLN A 820 5.55 5.80 -38.61
CA GLN A 820 4.30 6.53 -38.44
C GLN A 820 4.47 8.00 -38.89
N LEU A 821 5.58 8.66 -38.53
CA LEU A 821 5.84 10.02 -38.97
C LEU A 821 5.91 10.11 -40.50
N GLY A 822 6.69 9.25 -41.15
CA GLY A 822 6.85 9.28 -42.60
C GLY A 822 5.56 8.97 -43.36
N ALA A 823 4.74 8.03 -42.86
CA ALA A 823 3.42 7.74 -43.44
C ALA A 823 2.41 8.88 -43.23
N GLU A 824 2.46 9.57 -42.09
CA GLU A 824 1.63 10.76 -41.82
C GLU A 824 2.07 11.96 -42.69
N LEU A 825 3.38 12.08 -42.96
CA LEU A 825 3.98 13.05 -43.89
C LEU A 825 3.78 12.70 -45.38
N GLY A 826 3.21 11.54 -45.71
CA GLY A 826 2.83 11.14 -47.07
C GLY A 826 3.80 10.22 -47.82
N LEU A 827 4.91 9.78 -47.20
CA LEU A 827 5.85 8.84 -47.83
C LEU A 827 5.19 7.47 -48.05
N SER A 828 5.53 6.82 -49.18
CA SER A 828 5.04 5.48 -49.51
C SER A 828 5.59 4.40 -48.57
N ILE A 829 4.82 3.33 -48.36
CA ILE A 829 5.21 2.20 -47.51
C ILE A 829 6.57 1.61 -47.96
N ALA A 830 6.74 1.41 -49.27
CA ALA A 830 8.02 0.96 -49.84
C ALA A 830 9.20 1.91 -49.54
N ASN A 831 8.98 3.23 -49.48
CA ASN A 831 10.05 4.16 -49.06
C ASN A 831 10.41 3.97 -47.57
N LEU A 832 9.41 3.71 -46.71
CA LEU A 832 9.60 3.51 -45.27
C LEU A 832 10.28 2.17 -44.95
N GLU A 833 9.91 1.11 -45.67
CA GLU A 833 10.56 -0.21 -45.60
C GLU A 833 12.03 -0.14 -46.01
N ASN A 834 12.35 0.59 -47.10
CA ASN A 834 13.73 0.83 -47.52
C ASN A 834 14.54 1.65 -46.47
N ILE A 835 13.93 2.66 -45.84
CA ILE A 835 14.58 3.42 -44.74
C ILE A 835 14.87 2.49 -43.55
N GLN A 836 13.91 1.61 -43.22
CA GLN A 836 14.03 0.62 -42.15
C GLN A 836 15.12 -0.42 -42.43
N SER A 837 15.26 -0.91 -43.66
CA SER A 837 16.33 -1.86 -44.01
C SER A 837 17.71 -1.20 -43.99
N ASN A 838 17.83 0.01 -44.54
CA ASN A 838 19.10 0.74 -44.64
C ASN A 838 19.69 1.10 -43.27
N ASN A 839 18.84 1.48 -42.31
CA ASN A 839 19.24 2.04 -41.03
C ASN A 839 18.73 1.20 -39.85
N SER A 840 18.71 -0.13 -39.98
CA SER A 840 17.93 -1.06 -39.12
C SER A 840 18.17 -1.00 -37.60
N GLN A 841 19.25 -0.38 -37.12
CA GLN A 841 19.51 -0.16 -35.68
C GLN A 841 19.71 1.32 -35.26
N ASP A 842 19.61 2.27 -36.19
CA ASP A 842 19.79 3.71 -35.89
C ASP A 842 18.47 4.47 -36.10
N LEU A 843 17.75 4.69 -35.02
CA LEU A 843 16.50 5.45 -35.01
C LEU A 843 16.71 6.93 -35.40
N ALA A 844 17.88 7.53 -35.12
CA ALA A 844 18.14 8.92 -35.48
C ALA A 844 18.38 9.04 -37.00
N ALA A 845 19.14 8.11 -37.59
CA ALA A 845 19.30 8.02 -39.04
C ALA A 845 17.97 7.72 -39.76
N GLN A 846 17.14 6.79 -39.23
CA GLN A 846 15.80 6.52 -39.78
C GLN A 846 14.92 7.78 -39.79
N ASN A 847 14.85 8.52 -38.68
CA ASN A 847 14.08 9.76 -38.61
C ASN A 847 14.66 10.85 -39.52
N LYS A 848 15.99 10.98 -39.61
CA LYS A 848 16.64 11.91 -40.53
C LYS A 848 16.30 11.60 -41.99
N GLU A 849 16.41 10.34 -42.42
CA GLU A 849 16.10 9.95 -43.80
C GLU A 849 14.62 10.16 -44.14
N VAL A 850 13.69 9.92 -43.19
CA VAL A 850 12.27 10.28 -43.32
C VAL A 850 12.09 11.79 -43.51
N LEU A 851 12.66 12.61 -42.63
CA LEU A 851 12.49 14.07 -42.65
C LEU A 851 13.06 14.70 -43.93
N PHE A 852 14.24 14.26 -44.37
CA PHE A 852 14.87 14.77 -45.58
C PHE A 852 14.10 14.34 -46.84
N LYS A 853 13.72 13.06 -46.96
CA LYS A 853 12.90 12.58 -48.10
C LYS A 853 11.54 13.26 -48.19
N TRP A 854 10.87 13.51 -47.06
CA TRP A 854 9.63 14.30 -47.05
C TRP A 854 9.84 15.74 -47.55
N ARG A 855 10.94 16.39 -47.17
CA ARG A 855 11.24 17.76 -47.63
C ARG A 855 11.66 17.81 -49.11
N GLU A 856 12.20 16.72 -49.64
CA GLU A 856 12.50 16.57 -51.07
C GLU A 856 11.25 16.24 -51.92
N ASP A 857 10.25 15.57 -51.33
CA ASP A 857 8.96 15.29 -51.95
C ASP A 857 8.12 16.57 -52.10
N ARG A 858 7.99 17.04 -53.34
CA ARG A 858 7.28 18.30 -53.66
C ARG A 858 5.77 18.14 -53.88
N THR A 859 5.18 16.98 -53.56
CA THR A 859 3.73 16.77 -53.67
C THR A 859 2.92 17.66 -52.71
N ILE A 860 3.47 17.96 -51.53
CA ILE A 860 2.92 18.89 -50.54
C ILE A 860 4.03 19.87 -50.15
N LYS A 861 3.74 21.18 -50.03
CA LYS A 861 4.76 22.18 -49.63
C LYS A 861 5.27 21.83 -48.21
N PRO A 862 6.56 21.48 -48.03
CA PRO A 862 7.03 20.89 -46.78
C PRO A 862 7.31 21.96 -45.73
N THR A 863 6.25 22.51 -45.12
CA THR A 863 6.35 23.58 -44.14
C THR A 863 6.38 23.07 -42.70
N ILE A 864 6.87 23.91 -41.79
CA ILE A 864 6.83 23.68 -40.33
C ILE A 864 5.40 23.38 -39.85
N ARG A 865 4.36 23.99 -40.44
CA ARG A 865 2.94 23.71 -40.18
C ARG A 865 2.56 22.25 -40.44
N VAL A 866 3.00 21.70 -41.58
CA VAL A 866 2.74 20.29 -41.95
C VAL A 866 3.46 19.35 -40.97
N LEU A 867 4.71 19.66 -40.65
CA LEU A 867 5.52 18.88 -39.70
C LEU A 867 4.92 18.89 -38.27
N VAL A 868 4.46 20.05 -37.79
CA VAL A 868 3.75 20.19 -36.51
C VAL A 868 2.46 19.37 -36.50
N GLN A 869 1.66 19.43 -37.56
CA GLN A 869 0.42 18.66 -37.65
C GLN A 869 0.71 17.15 -37.65
N ALA A 870 1.73 16.69 -38.37
CA ALA A 870 2.12 15.29 -38.38
C ALA A 870 2.60 14.81 -36.99
N LEU A 871 3.45 15.58 -36.32
CA LEU A 871 3.93 15.30 -34.95
C LEU A 871 2.78 15.25 -33.93
N VAL A 872 1.77 16.11 -34.06
CA VAL A 872 0.54 16.05 -33.25
C VAL A 872 -0.28 14.80 -33.56
N ASN A 873 -0.50 14.49 -34.84
CA ASN A 873 -1.33 13.36 -35.26
C ASN A 873 -0.75 11.99 -34.84
N ILE A 874 0.58 11.87 -34.70
CA ILE A 874 1.27 10.67 -34.19
C ILE A 874 1.57 10.69 -32.68
N GLY A 875 1.00 11.63 -31.92
CA GLY A 875 1.07 11.64 -30.45
C GLY A 875 2.37 12.19 -29.83
N ARG A 876 3.09 13.08 -30.53
CA ARG A 876 4.29 13.78 -29.99
C ARG A 876 4.03 15.22 -29.56
N GLY A 877 2.97 15.83 -30.07
CA GLY A 877 2.72 17.26 -29.87
C GLY A 877 3.73 18.14 -30.62
N ALA A 878 3.61 19.46 -30.47
CA ALA A 878 4.49 20.43 -31.11
C ALA A 878 5.79 20.72 -30.32
N TYR A 879 5.95 20.17 -29.12
CA TYR A 879 6.90 20.66 -28.11
C TYR A 879 8.38 20.51 -28.51
N CYS A 880 8.77 19.35 -29.05
CA CYS A 880 10.14 19.12 -29.52
C CYS A 880 10.58 20.17 -30.56
N LEU A 881 9.70 20.54 -31.49
CA LEU A 881 9.98 21.57 -32.50
C LEU A 881 9.94 22.99 -31.91
N GLN A 882 9.10 23.24 -30.89
CA GLN A 882 9.09 24.52 -30.15
C GLN A 882 10.43 24.78 -29.44
N GLU A 883 11.03 23.78 -28.79
CA GLU A 883 12.32 23.97 -28.12
C GLU A 883 13.49 24.10 -29.11
N ILE A 884 13.47 23.41 -30.26
CA ILE A 884 14.46 23.62 -31.33
C ILE A 884 14.40 25.08 -31.83
N LEU A 885 13.20 25.57 -32.17
CA LEU A 885 13.02 26.90 -32.77
C LEU A 885 13.35 28.07 -31.83
N LYS A 886 13.44 27.85 -30.50
CA LYS A 886 13.97 28.86 -29.56
C LYS A 886 15.49 29.02 -29.63
N ASN A 887 16.21 28.01 -30.13
CA ASN A 887 17.67 27.90 -30.06
C ASN A 887 18.36 28.07 -31.43
N VAL A 888 17.60 28.30 -32.50
CA VAL A 888 18.11 28.57 -33.86
C VAL A 888 18.13 30.09 -34.10
N ASP A 889 19.21 30.61 -34.70
CA ASP A 889 19.29 32.04 -35.06
C ASP A 889 18.27 32.35 -36.17
N LEU A 890 17.23 33.11 -35.81
CA LEU A 890 16.05 33.35 -36.63
C LEU A 890 16.35 34.07 -37.97
N ASN A 891 17.55 34.62 -38.13
CA ASN A 891 18.01 35.24 -39.38
C ASN A 891 18.33 34.23 -40.50
N THR A 892 18.44 32.93 -40.21
CA THR A 892 18.80 31.88 -41.20
C THR A 892 17.61 31.23 -41.90
N LEU A 893 16.39 31.45 -41.40
CA LEU A 893 15.17 30.82 -41.92
C LEU A 893 14.82 31.33 -43.33
N GLY A 894 14.88 30.42 -44.30
CA GLY A 894 14.83 30.75 -45.72
C GLY A 894 13.54 31.42 -46.19
N GLN A 895 13.62 32.69 -46.57
CA GLN A 895 12.53 33.40 -47.26
C GLN A 895 12.26 32.76 -48.63
N SER A 896 11.05 32.26 -48.85
CA SER A 896 10.65 31.63 -50.12
C SER A 896 10.75 32.61 -51.29
N GLU A 897 11.38 32.17 -52.39
CA GLU A 897 11.75 33.04 -53.52
C GLU A 897 10.57 33.74 -54.23
N GLU A 898 9.35 33.21 -54.06
CA GLU A 898 8.10 33.79 -54.58
C GLU A 898 7.91 35.27 -54.19
N MET A 899 8.45 35.72 -53.04
CA MET A 899 8.37 37.13 -52.61
C MET A 899 9.22 38.09 -53.45
N LYS A 900 10.23 37.63 -54.19
CA LYS A 900 11.04 38.50 -55.06
C LYS A 900 10.34 38.87 -56.37
N ALA A 901 9.27 38.16 -56.75
CA ALA A 901 8.56 38.37 -58.02
C ALA A 901 7.52 39.51 -58.00
N ASN A 902 7.06 39.95 -56.83
CA ASN A 902 5.95 40.92 -56.69
C ASN A 902 6.36 42.27 -56.05
N GLY A 903 7.58 42.75 -56.35
CA GLY A 903 8.04 44.08 -55.96
C GLY A 903 7.31 45.19 -56.72
N GLY A 904 6.12 45.63 -56.27
CA GLY A 904 5.33 46.56 -57.11
C GLY A 904 4.10 47.28 -56.56
N ARG A 905 3.82 47.37 -55.26
CA ARG A 905 2.76 48.31 -54.76
C ARG A 905 2.87 48.71 -53.29
N GLN A 906 3.34 49.93 -53.03
CA GLN A 906 3.15 50.60 -51.74
C GLN A 906 1.65 50.88 -51.49
N LYS A 907 1.10 50.40 -50.38
CA LYS A 907 -0.09 51.00 -49.75
C LYS A 907 0.11 51.09 -48.24
N ARG A 908 -0.05 52.31 -47.71
CA ARG A 908 0.06 52.63 -46.29
C ARG A 908 -0.96 51.83 -45.47
N THR A 909 -0.50 51.03 -44.51
CA THR A 909 -1.33 50.58 -43.39
C THR A 909 -1.61 51.80 -42.49
N LYS A 910 -2.87 52.22 -42.40
CA LYS A 910 -3.29 53.14 -41.33
C LYS A 910 -3.26 52.35 -40.01
N LYS A 911 -2.71 52.93 -38.95
CA LYS A 911 -3.05 52.51 -37.58
C LYS A 911 -4.56 52.65 -37.40
N CYS A 912 -5.23 51.59 -36.96
CA CYS A 912 -6.58 51.66 -36.43
C CYS A 912 -6.55 51.09 -35.02
N SER A 913 -6.32 51.98 -34.06
CA SER A 913 -6.59 51.76 -32.65
C SER A 913 -8.06 52.04 -32.37
N ILE A 914 -8.70 51.28 -31.47
CA ILE A 914 -9.67 51.68 -30.43
C ILE A 914 -10.49 50.45 -29.98
N ALA A 915 -10.81 50.42 -28.67
CA ALA A 915 -11.72 49.51 -27.96
C ALA A 915 -11.32 48.02 -28.00
#